data_AF-K9X930-F1
#
_entry.id   AF-K9X930-F1
#
_cell.length_a   1.000
_cell.length_b   1.000
_cell.length_c   1.000
_cell.angle_alpha   90.00
_cell.angle_beta   90.00
_cell.angle_gamma   90.00
#
_symmetry.space_group_name_H-M   'P 1'
#
loop_
_entity.id
_entity.type
_entity.pdbx_description
1 polymer ?
#
loop_
_entity_poly.entity_id
_entity_poly.type
_entity_poly.pdbx_seq_one_letter_code
_entity_poly.pdbx_strand_id
1 'polypeptide(L)'
;MSDFQTLKNRVILASFASTGLGVLLLFTPAKAVSNWVIAGSIGFLVAGNAIVDKAEKLHDKQAKKNNFQLQKLDTELANNHQLLSAKVQELASIKAELVISYTDNHQITQNALQLKATISKLQGELMTAKNQLSEAKDINSSTAVEILQDSFVEFKSQISALTTMLAKKYPDLSNDWALVEVEYQKQATELTNQIRVVSDQSESQELISMALAVQYEILYRGSMLKVKAYKSVVTHLAQQLIDVMPIDEHSAAIEELNQTWQAKTQAVKQEYHQYFEAIKAEFSEVADTVTTAYREDFNSIISEGMSQSEQIEALQLELHRLTRKLEELSKPHRFPGLTEQARVGNAIIDYYQRLGYCLDAIDWVSNETGYKLLFHHTRNGSRFISTDLLNDGDLPEKLKEVSASLNTPKFEQSERGGHVVLEVQTRHKRKSSSADDIARLWTPASQFEKTVKDWSRVRITGGSESGKSPTAENLAVCILKTRPGTAKLFNPQHDSVKNYWTIPVVGTSHNESEKGISTLAKLVDLRSTGKESREQFEVWIFDEIDSTMSHTHGKKSVIGGNVNFIIKQASHQNLGAIFIGQNANVSEYPGMDRSDWNNAVNVHIGANAYDAITNSNRFTSEEQAKLKATTDKLTEFCTGKNEELGLDKTNPNAYRFALVLEPNKKPYFVELPRFGCYTYDQITPVNTLVAGNDASNNASNSQSLEPLQSKDIAVAVAGDRGVMCAGCGSTNIKRNGKIAGKQKYQCKDCKTNWSE
;
A
#
# COMPACT_ATOMS: atom_id res chain seq x y z
N MET A 1 -22.49 -15.07 27.37
CA MET A 1 -22.86 -16.19 26.45
C MET A 1 -23.64 -15.66 25.24
N SER A 2 -23.14 -14.58 24.61
CA SER A 2 -23.81 -13.83 23.54
C SER A 2 -23.10 -13.98 22.20
N ASP A 3 -21.77 -13.94 22.24
CA ASP A 3 -20.97 -13.55 21.07
C ASP A 3 -20.82 -14.68 20.05
N PHE A 4 -20.95 -15.94 20.50
CA PHE A 4 -20.97 -17.11 19.61
C PHE A 4 -22.24 -17.18 18.74
N GLN A 5 -23.41 -16.79 19.26
CA GLN A 5 -24.61 -16.65 18.43
C GLN A 5 -24.52 -15.41 17.51
N THR A 6 -23.92 -14.31 17.98
CA THR A 6 -23.64 -13.15 17.13
C THR A 6 -22.69 -13.50 15.98
N LEU A 7 -21.70 -14.38 16.20
CA LEU A 7 -20.81 -14.90 15.16
C LEU A 7 -21.58 -15.81 14.18
N LYS A 8 -22.38 -16.77 14.67
CA LYS A 8 -23.22 -17.65 13.84
C LYS A 8 -24.16 -16.84 12.93
N ASN A 9 -24.84 -15.83 13.47
CA ASN A 9 -25.75 -14.98 12.69
C ASN A 9 -25.01 -14.11 11.65
N ARG A 10 -23.78 -13.66 11.95
CA ARG A 10 -22.94 -12.93 10.98
C ARG A 10 -22.43 -13.80 9.84
N VAL A 11 -22.09 -15.07 10.10
CA VAL A 11 -21.73 -16.04 9.04
C VAL A 11 -22.93 -16.35 8.15
N ILE A 12 -24.12 -16.56 8.73
CA ILE A 12 -25.36 -16.80 7.97
C ILE A 12 -25.76 -15.57 7.12
N LEU A 13 -25.60 -14.35 7.65
CA LEU A 13 -25.80 -13.12 6.87
C LEU A 13 -24.75 -12.95 5.76
N ALA A 14 -23.51 -13.36 5.97
CA ALA A 14 -22.47 -13.31 4.94
C ALA A 14 -22.78 -14.26 3.76
N SER A 15 -23.36 -15.45 4.02
CA SER A 15 -23.81 -16.36 2.96
C SER A 15 -25.08 -15.90 2.22
N PHE A 16 -25.85 -14.96 2.78
CA PHE A 16 -26.98 -14.32 2.10
C PHE A 16 -26.57 -13.15 1.20
N ALA A 17 -25.39 -12.55 1.41
CA ALA A 17 -24.95 -11.38 0.66
C ALA A 17 -24.48 -11.71 -0.78
N SER A 18 -24.05 -12.94 -1.05
CA SER A 18 -23.49 -13.37 -2.34
C SER A 18 -24.54 -13.72 -3.41
N THR A 19 -25.80 -13.91 -3.02
CA THR A 19 -26.94 -14.22 -3.93
C THR A 19 -27.94 -13.07 -4.08
N GLY A 20 -27.73 -11.97 -3.35
CA GLY A 20 -28.70 -10.88 -3.15
C GLY A 20 -28.99 -9.91 -4.31
N LEU A 21 -28.78 -10.32 -5.58
CA LEU A 21 -29.05 -9.46 -6.76
C LEU A 21 -30.29 -9.88 -7.59
N GLY A 22 -30.78 -11.12 -7.46
CA GLY A 22 -31.98 -11.58 -8.18
C GLY A 22 -33.30 -11.17 -7.52
N VAL A 23 -33.35 -11.13 -6.19
CA VAL A 23 -34.60 -11.01 -5.42
C VAL A 23 -35.07 -9.55 -5.22
N LEU A 24 -34.16 -8.58 -5.29
CA LEU A 24 -34.47 -7.16 -5.03
C LEU A 24 -35.42 -6.51 -6.06
N LEU A 25 -35.62 -7.14 -7.23
CA LEU A 25 -36.59 -6.69 -8.24
C LEU A 25 -38.05 -7.13 -7.96
N LEU A 26 -38.29 -8.01 -6.97
CA LEU A 26 -39.64 -8.49 -6.64
C LEU A 26 -40.36 -7.68 -5.54
N PHE A 27 -39.68 -6.72 -4.90
CA PHE A 27 -40.21 -5.99 -3.73
C PHE A 27 -40.18 -4.44 -3.84
N THR A 28 -40.04 -3.89 -5.05
CA THR A 28 -40.25 -2.45 -5.29
C THR A 28 -41.63 -2.16 -5.89
N PRO A 29 -42.44 -1.24 -5.32
CA PRO A 29 -43.78 -0.96 -5.81
C PRO A 29 -43.76 -0.19 -7.15
N ALA A 30 -44.07 -0.88 -8.24
CA ALA A 30 -43.95 -0.35 -9.59
C ALA A 30 -45.08 0.63 -9.98
N LYS A 31 -44.83 1.93 -9.84
CA LYS A 31 -45.55 2.98 -10.59
C LYS A 31 -44.64 3.60 -11.68
N ALA A 32 -44.24 2.79 -12.68
CA ALA A 32 -43.78 3.23 -14.03
C ALA A 32 -43.21 2.09 -14.94
N VAL A 33 -43.50 0.80 -14.73
CA VAL A 33 -42.98 -0.29 -15.61
C VAL A 33 -44.07 -1.32 -15.92
N SER A 34 -45.06 -0.97 -16.76
CA SER A 34 -46.25 -1.82 -17.00
C SER A 34 -46.23 -2.65 -18.30
N ASN A 35 -45.44 -2.28 -19.32
CA ASN A 35 -45.66 -2.76 -20.70
C ASN A 35 -44.51 -3.59 -21.33
N TRP A 36 -43.51 -4.02 -20.56
CA TRP A 36 -42.31 -4.71 -21.10
C TRP A 36 -42.18 -6.21 -20.77
N VAL A 37 -43.21 -6.81 -20.16
CA VAL A 37 -43.16 -8.17 -19.58
C VAL A 37 -43.52 -9.29 -20.60
N ILE A 38 -44.14 -8.96 -21.73
CA ILE A 38 -44.97 -9.91 -22.51
C ILE A 38 -44.36 -10.26 -23.88
N ALA A 39 -43.04 -10.40 -23.96
CA ALA A 39 -42.33 -10.61 -25.23
C ALA A 39 -41.06 -11.49 -25.18
N GLY A 40 -40.80 -12.23 -24.09
CA GLY A 40 -39.50 -12.89 -23.89
C GLY A 40 -39.47 -14.28 -23.23
N SER A 41 -40.61 -14.87 -22.83
CA SER A 41 -40.62 -16.10 -22.00
C SER A 41 -40.03 -17.33 -22.68
N ILE A 42 -40.42 -17.60 -23.94
CA ILE A 42 -40.20 -18.89 -24.61
C ILE A 42 -38.73 -19.14 -25.01
N GLY A 43 -37.89 -18.09 -25.09
CA GLY A 43 -36.49 -18.23 -25.53
C GLY A 43 -35.52 -18.76 -24.47
N PHE A 44 -35.86 -18.70 -23.18
CA PHE A 44 -34.87 -18.81 -22.11
C PHE A 44 -34.68 -20.22 -21.55
N LEU A 45 -35.70 -21.09 -21.58
CA LEU A 45 -35.67 -22.40 -20.90
C LEU A 45 -34.67 -23.38 -21.53
N VAL A 46 -34.56 -23.45 -22.86
CA VAL A 46 -33.61 -24.33 -23.56
C VAL A 46 -32.16 -23.85 -23.40
N ALA A 47 -31.96 -22.52 -23.35
CA ALA A 47 -30.64 -21.94 -23.09
C ALA A 47 -30.23 -22.07 -21.61
N GLY A 48 -31.20 -21.94 -20.69
CA GLY A 48 -31.00 -21.99 -19.25
C GLY A 48 -30.26 -23.25 -18.80
N ASN A 49 -30.78 -24.43 -19.14
CA ASN A 49 -30.14 -25.70 -18.77
C ASN A 49 -28.71 -25.82 -19.32
N ALA A 50 -28.47 -25.42 -20.58
CA ALA A 50 -27.13 -25.48 -21.18
C ALA A 50 -26.13 -24.46 -20.60
N ILE A 51 -26.61 -23.36 -20.01
CA ILE A 51 -25.81 -22.35 -19.32
C ILE A 51 -25.56 -22.77 -17.86
N VAL A 52 -26.58 -23.26 -17.16
CA VAL A 52 -26.45 -23.77 -15.78
C VAL A 52 -25.51 -24.98 -15.74
N ASP A 53 -25.70 -25.97 -16.61
CA ASP A 53 -24.87 -27.18 -16.67
C ASP A 53 -23.39 -26.86 -17.00
N LYS A 54 -23.13 -25.79 -17.76
CA LYS A 54 -21.76 -25.26 -17.98
C LYS A 54 -21.24 -24.43 -16.80
N ALA A 55 -22.07 -23.61 -16.17
CA ALA A 55 -21.71 -22.79 -15.02
C ALA A 55 -21.38 -23.66 -13.81
N GLU A 56 -22.18 -24.69 -13.55
CA GLU A 56 -21.96 -25.70 -12.51
C GLU A 56 -20.66 -26.46 -12.79
N LYS A 57 -20.44 -27.01 -14.00
CA LYS A 57 -19.18 -27.70 -14.36
C LYS A 57 -17.94 -26.79 -14.31
N LEU A 58 -18.08 -25.48 -14.55
CA LEU A 58 -17.01 -24.51 -14.36
C LEU A 58 -16.77 -24.20 -12.87
N HIS A 59 -17.84 -23.97 -12.10
CA HIS A 59 -17.77 -23.69 -10.67
C HIS A 59 -17.19 -24.88 -9.90
N ASP A 60 -17.61 -26.09 -10.22
CA ASP A 60 -17.15 -27.34 -9.62
C ASP A 60 -15.66 -27.61 -9.94
N LYS A 61 -15.23 -27.31 -11.18
CA LYS A 61 -13.81 -27.36 -11.58
C LYS A 61 -12.97 -26.28 -10.90
N GLN A 62 -13.52 -25.08 -10.69
CA GLN A 62 -12.87 -23.99 -9.96
C GLN A 62 -12.75 -24.33 -8.46
N ALA A 63 -13.81 -24.84 -7.84
CA ALA A 63 -13.85 -25.26 -6.44
C ALA A 63 -12.88 -26.42 -6.16
N LYS A 64 -12.86 -27.44 -7.02
CA LYS A 64 -11.90 -28.56 -6.91
C LYS A 64 -10.45 -28.08 -7.06
N LYS A 65 -10.18 -27.13 -7.96
CA LYS A 65 -8.86 -26.50 -8.09
C LYS A 65 -8.48 -25.68 -6.85
N ASN A 66 -9.41 -24.89 -6.31
CA ASN A 66 -9.18 -24.06 -5.13
C ASN A 66 -8.96 -24.92 -3.87
N ASN A 67 -9.77 -25.98 -3.66
CA ASN A 67 -9.59 -26.92 -2.55
C ASN A 67 -8.25 -27.67 -2.64
N PHE A 68 -7.83 -28.08 -3.84
CA PHE A 68 -6.50 -28.67 -4.05
C PHE A 68 -5.37 -27.67 -3.73
N GLN A 69 -5.52 -26.40 -4.11
CA GLN A 69 -4.55 -25.36 -3.75
C GLN A 69 -4.53 -25.07 -2.25
N LEU A 70 -5.68 -25.08 -1.56
CA LEU A 70 -5.78 -24.93 -0.11
C LEU A 70 -5.12 -26.10 0.62
N GLN A 71 -5.44 -27.35 0.26
CA GLN A 71 -4.80 -28.55 0.83
C GLN A 71 -3.28 -28.55 0.61
N LYS A 72 -2.81 -28.11 -0.56
CA LYS A 72 -1.38 -27.94 -0.83
C LYS A 72 -0.74 -26.87 0.07
N LEU A 73 -1.40 -25.72 0.24
CA LEU A 73 -0.92 -24.65 1.12
C LEU A 73 -0.85 -25.11 2.59
N ASP A 74 -1.87 -25.84 3.05
CA ASP A 74 -1.97 -26.34 4.42
C ASP A 74 -0.90 -27.40 4.72
N THR A 75 -0.64 -28.28 3.74
CA THR A 75 0.48 -29.24 3.78
C THR A 75 1.84 -28.51 3.81
N GLU A 76 2.01 -27.46 3.00
CA GLU A 76 3.23 -26.64 3.01
C GLU A 76 3.39 -25.86 4.32
N LEU A 77 2.30 -25.38 4.92
CA LEU A 77 2.29 -24.70 6.22
C LEU A 77 2.69 -25.67 7.35
N ALA A 78 2.11 -26.88 7.38
CA ALA A 78 2.43 -27.91 8.36
C ALA A 78 3.90 -28.33 8.29
N ASN A 79 4.42 -28.58 7.08
CA ASN A 79 5.83 -28.89 6.85
C ASN A 79 6.77 -27.76 7.31
N ASN A 80 6.41 -26.50 7.02
CA ASN A 80 7.18 -25.33 7.46
C ASN A 80 7.16 -25.17 8.99
N HIS A 81 6.03 -25.42 9.66
CA HIS A 81 5.96 -25.42 11.12
C HIS A 81 6.82 -26.52 11.75
N GLN A 82 6.83 -27.73 11.19
CA GLN A 82 7.67 -28.82 11.65
C GLN A 82 9.17 -28.52 11.48
N LEU A 83 9.57 -27.97 10.33
CA LEU A 83 10.94 -27.55 10.05
C LEU A 83 11.39 -26.43 11.01
N LEU A 84 10.53 -25.44 11.25
CA LEU A 84 10.79 -24.36 12.19
C LEU A 84 10.94 -24.89 13.63
N SER A 85 10.09 -25.82 14.08
CA SER A 85 10.22 -26.39 15.42
C SER A 85 11.52 -27.17 15.61
N ALA A 86 11.96 -27.92 14.60
CA ALA A 86 13.23 -28.63 14.63
C ALA A 86 14.42 -27.65 14.72
N LYS A 87 14.42 -26.58 13.91
CA LYS A 87 15.48 -25.57 13.94
C LYS A 87 15.51 -24.75 15.25
N VAL A 88 14.37 -24.56 15.92
CA VAL A 88 14.33 -23.96 17.26
C VAL A 88 14.96 -24.88 18.32
N GLN A 89 14.77 -26.20 18.22
CA GLN A 89 15.41 -27.17 19.13
C GLN A 89 16.93 -27.25 18.89
N GLU A 90 17.37 -27.28 17.63
CA GLU A 90 18.79 -27.27 17.23
C GLU A 90 19.52 -26.00 17.72
N LEU A 91 18.88 -24.83 17.64
CA LEU A 91 19.43 -23.60 18.21
C LEU A 91 19.48 -23.61 19.75
N ALA A 92 18.62 -24.38 20.41
CA ALA A 92 18.63 -24.50 21.87
C ALA A 92 19.78 -25.40 22.37
N SER A 93 20.08 -26.52 21.68
CA SER A 93 21.21 -27.39 22.03
C SER A 93 22.56 -26.71 21.79
N ILE A 94 22.76 -26.10 20.61
CA ILE A 94 23.99 -25.36 20.28
C ILE A 94 24.25 -24.23 21.30
N LYS A 95 23.20 -23.57 21.79
CA LYS A 95 23.32 -22.54 22.83
C LYS A 95 23.75 -23.11 24.18
N ALA A 96 23.32 -24.32 24.54
CA ALA A 96 23.74 -24.97 25.78
C ALA A 96 25.22 -25.39 25.73
N GLU A 97 25.65 -26.01 24.63
CA GLU A 97 27.05 -26.40 24.38
C GLU A 97 28.00 -25.19 24.46
N LEU A 98 27.61 -24.05 23.86
CA LEU A 98 28.40 -22.82 23.87
C LEU A 98 28.60 -22.26 25.30
N VAL A 99 27.60 -22.38 26.18
CA VAL A 99 27.68 -21.92 27.58
C VAL A 99 28.61 -22.81 28.41
N ILE A 100 28.58 -24.12 28.19
CA ILE A 100 29.51 -25.07 28.83
C ILE A 100 30.95 -24.73 28.40
N SER A 101 31.20 -24.69 27.09
CA SER A 101 32.53 -24.40 26.54
C SER A 101 33.10 -23.05 26.98
N TYR A 102 32.28 -22.01 27.11
CA TYR A 102 32.71 -20.72 27.65
C TYR A 102 33.16 -20.81 29.12
N THR A 103 32.47 -21.62 29.92
CA THR A 103 32.77 -21.83 31.35
C THR A 103 34.10 -22.55 31.53
N ASP A 104 34.32 -23.64 30.78
CA ASP A 104 35.56 -24.41 30.81
C ASP A 104 36.79 -23.56 30.42
N ASN A 105 36.67 -22.79 29.32
CA ASN A 105 37.73 -21.88 28.87
C ASN A 105 38.08 -20.82 29.93
N HIS A 106 37.09 -20.31 30.67
CA HIS A 106 37.33 -19.36 31.75
C HIS A 106 38.12 -20.01 32.90
N GLN A 107 37.75 -21.23 33.30
CA GLN A 107 38.42 -21.94 34.41
C GLN A 107 39.85 -22.39 34.04
N ILE A 108 40.08 -22.86 32.80
CA ILE A 108 41.41 -23.13 32.27
C ILE A 108 42.29 -21.86 32.30
N THR A 109 41.73 -20.70 31.92
CA THR A 109 42.44 -19.43 31.93
C THR A 109 42.87 -19.01 33.35
N GLN A 110 42.01 -19.17 34.36
CA GLN A 110 42.37 -18.90 35.74
C GLN A 110 43.48 -19.83 36.25
N ASN A 111 43.39 -21.14 35.97
CA ASN A 111 44.41 -22.12 36.36
C ASN A 111 45.78 -21.80 35.75
N ALA A 112 45.83 -21.39 34.48
CA ALA A 112 47.07 -20.99 33.80
C ALA A 112 47.71 -19.73 34.42
N LEU A 113 46.90 -18.75 34.85
CA LEU A 113 47.38 -17.55 35.55
C LEU A 113 47.96 -17.89 36.94
N GLN A 114 47.31 -18.79 37.69
CA GLN A 114 47.83 -19.25 38.98
C GLN A 114 49.17 -19.98 38.83
N LEU A 115 49.29 -20.91 37.87
CA LEU A 115 50.56 -21.62 37.60
C LEU A 115 51.70 -20.64 37.29
N LYS A 116 51.44 -19.63 36.46
CA LYS A 116 52.43 -18.61 36.06
C LYS A 116 52.93 -17.78 37.25
N ALA A 117 52.05 -17.45 38.20
CA ALA A 117 52.44 -16.76 39.43
C ALA A 117 53.35 -17.64 40.31
N THR A 118 53.01 -18.93 40.48
CA THR A 118 53.83 -19.89 41.25
C THR A 118 55.22 -20.09 40.62
N ILE A 119 55.30 -20.23 39.29
CA ILE A 119 56.59 -20.36 38.59
C ILE A 119 57.49 -19.13 38.81
N SER A 120 56.92 -17.92 38.69
CA SER A 120 57.65 -16.67 38.90
C SER A 120 58.20 -16.55 40.33
N LYS A 121 57.41 -16.99 41.33
CA LYS A 121 57.85 -17.04 42.73
C LYS A 121 59.02 -18.00 42.93
N LEU A 122 58.90 -19.25 42.45
CA LEU A 122 59.94 -20.27 42.58
C LEU A 122 61.25 -19.86 41.88
N GLN A 123 61.18 -19.15 40.76
CA GLN A 123 62.36 -18.59 40.09
C GLN A 123 63.07 -17.52 40.93
N GLY A 124 62.32 -16.66 41.64
CA GLY A 124 62.88 -15.67 42.57
C GLY A 124 63.55 -16.31 43.79
N GLU A 125 62.91 -17.33 44.38
CA GLU A 125 63.46 -18.11 45.50
C GLU A 125 64.76 -18.83 45.09
N LEU A 126 64.78 -19.48 43.91
CA LEU A 126 65.95 -20.18 43.40
C LEU A 126 67.12 -19.24 43.04
N MET A 127 66.84 -18.06 42.48
CA MET A 127 67.87 -17.03 42.25
C MET A 127 68.46 -16.49 43.57
N THR A 128 67.62 -16.34 44.61
CA THR A 128 68.06 -15.88 45.93
C THR A 128 68.99 -16.90 46.59
N ALA A 129 68.57 -18.18 46.62
CA ALA A 129 69.37 -19.27 47.16
C ALA A 129 70.70 -19.46 46.39
N LYS A 130 70.69 -19.32 45.05
CA LYS A 130 71.89 -19.38 44.22
C LYS A 130 72.91 -18.30 44.58
N ASN A 131 72.45 -17.06 44.82
CA ASN A 131 73.34 -15.96 45.20
C ASN A 131 73.96 -16.20 46.58
N GLN A 132 73.15 -16.58 47.57
CA GLN A 132 73.62 -16.93 48.92
C GLN A 132 74.66 -18.06 48.90
N LEU A 133 74.45 -19.09 48.09
CA LEU A 133 75.41 -20.20 47.92
C LEU A 133 76.74 -19.76 47.26
N SER A 134 76.74 -18.65 46.50
CA SER A 134 77.95 -18.12 45.86
C SER A 134 78.80 -17.22 46.77
N GLU A 135 78.22 -16.72 47.87
CA GLU A 135 78.90 -15.88 48.86
C GLU A 135 79.54 -16.72 49.99
N ALA A 136 79.07 -17.95 50.21
CA ALA A 136 79.55 -18.87 51.24
C ALA A 136 80.91 -19.51 50.90
N LYS A 137 82.00 -18.75 51.02
CA LYS A 137 83.36 -19.29 51.08
C LYS A 137 83.84 -19.47 52.53
N ASP A 138 84.71 -20.46 52.72
CA ASP A 138 85.40 -20.80 53.97
C ASP A 138 84.47 -21.21 55.14
N ILE A 139 83.61 -22.20 54.88
CA ILE A 139 82.94 -22.99 55.93
C ILE A 139 84.01 -23.74 56.73
N ASN A 140 84.17 -23.42 58.01
CA ASN A 140 85.03 -24.17 58.92
C ASN A 140 84.32 -25.45 59.44
N SER A 141 85.07 -26.36 60.05
CA SER A 141 84.55 -27.64 60.52
C SER A 141 83.53 -27.55 61.66
N SER A 142 83.57 -26.53 62.54
CA SER A 142 82.52 -26.37 63.57
C SER A 142 81.22 -25.85 62.97
N THR A 143 81.29 -24.90 62.02
CA THR A 143 80.12 -24.38 61.31
C THR A 143 79.42 -25.45 60.46
N ALA A 144 80.16 -26.43 59.94
CA ALA A 144 79.57 -27.61 59.30
C ALA A 144 78.74 -28.48 60.29
N VAL A 145 79.16 -28.58 61.55
CA VAL A 145 78.41 -29.29 62.61
C VAL A 145 77.24 -28.46 63.13
N GLU A 146 77.37 -27.14 63.24
CA GLU A 146 76.28 -26.22 63.62
C GLU A 146 75.14 -26.29 62.58
N ILE A 147 75.46 -26.11 61.29
CA ILE A 147 74.48 -26.23 60.18
C ILE A 147 73.78 -27.60 60.16
N LEU A 148 74.51 -28.66 60.50
CA LEU A 148 73.98 -30.03 60.60
C LEU A 148 72.98 -30.18 61.77
N GLN A 149 73.31 -29.63 62.94
CA GLN A 149 72.44 -29.63 64.11
C GLN A 149 71.19 -28.77 63.87
N ASP A 150 71.34 -27.58 63.29
CA ASP A 150 70.21 -26.72 62.90
C ASP A 150 69.30 -27.41 61.87
N SER A 151 69.87 -28.06 60.85
CA SER A 151 69.12 -28.85 59.86
C SER A 151 68.29 -29.97 60.53
N PHE A 152 68.83 -30.59 61.59
CA PHE A 152 68.14 -31.63 62.35
C PHE A 152 67.04 -31.06 63.26
N VAL A 153 67.28 -29.91 63.90
CA VAL A 153 66.28 -29.18 64.69
C VAL A 153 65.13 -28.72 63.80
N GLU A 154 65.43 -28.21 62.60
CA GLU A 154 64.40 -27.81 61.63
C GLU A 154 63.62 -29.03 61.12
N PHE A 155 64.28 -30.14 60.76
CA PHE A 155 63.63 -31.41 60.42
C PHE A 155 62.62 -31.84 61.51
N LYS A 156 63.05 -31.85 62.77
CA LYS A 156 62.22 -32.18 63.94
C LYS A 156 61.03 -31.24 64.09
N SER A 157 61.25 -29.94 63.94
CA SER A 157 60.20 -28.91 63.99
C SER A 157 59.17 -29.09 62.87
N GLN A 158 59.64 -29.21 61.62
CA GLN A 158 58.78 -29.31 60.43
C GLN A 158 57.94 -30.61 60.42
N ILE A 159 58.50 -31.75 60.83
CA ILE A 159 57.74 -33.01 60.92
C ILE A 159 56.71 -32.94 62.04
N SER A 160 57.09 -32.51 63.24
CA SER A 160 56.17 -32.41 64.38
C SER A 160 55.03 -31.42 64.14
N ALA A 161 55.31 -30.29 63.48
CA ALA A 161 54.27 -29.33 63.07
C ALA A 161 53.33 -29.92 62.00
N LEU A 162 53.85 -30.68 61.03
CA LEU A 162 53.04 -31.31 60.00
C LEU A 162 52.14 -32.42 60.57
N THR A 163 52.67 -33.34 61.38
CA THR A 163 51.87 -34.42 61.99
C THR A 163 50.80 -33.85 62.91
N THR A 164 51.12 -32.84 63.72
CA THR A 164 50.14 -32.14 64.57
C THR A 164 49.04 -31.46 63.76
N MET A 165 49.37 -30.79 62.65
CA MET A 165 48.39 -30.12 61.78
C MET A 165 47.49 -31.12 61.05
N LEU A 166 48.06 -32.20 60.50
CA LEU A 166 47.30 -33.25 59.82
C LEU A 166 46.43 -34.05 60.78
N ALA A 167 46.91 -34.39 61.98
CA ALA A 167 46.11 -35.05 63.01
C ALA A 167 44.91 -34.20 63.47
N LYS A 168 45.09 -32.86 63.57
CA LYS A 168 43.99 -31.95 63.87
C LYS A 168 42.97 -31.82 62.72
N LYS A 169 43.41 -31.93 61.46
CA LYS A 169 42.56 -31.73 60.28
C LYS A 169 41.87 -33.02 59.81
N TYR A 170 42.47 -34.18 60.04
CA TYR A 170 42.01 -35.50 59.65
C TYR A 170 42.14 -36.47 60.85
N PRO A 171 41.27 -36.35 61.87
CA PRO A 171 41.36 -37.14 63.11
C PRO A 171 41.15 -38.64 62.87
N ASP A 172 40.37 -38.99 61.85
CA ASP A 172 40.05 -40.38 61.47
C ASP A 172 41.30 -41.18 61.02
N LEU A 173 42.37 -40.47 60.64
CA LEU A 173 43.67 -41.04 60.28
C LEU A 173 44.64 -41.19 61.48
N SER A 174 44.13 -41.11 62.72
CA SER A 174 44.90 -41.27 63.96
C SER A 174 45.89 -42.45 64.00
N ASN A 175 45.51 -43.61 63.44
CA ASN A 175 46.39 -44.78 63.35
C ASN A 175 47.57 -44.57 62.39
N ASP A 176 47.35 -43.91 61.25
CA ASP A 176 48.43 -43.57 60.29
C ASP A 176 49.37 -42.51 60.89
N TRP A 177 48.83 -41.55 61.65
CA TRP A 177 49.65 -40.57 62.37
C TRP A 177 50.55 -41.23 63.43
N ALA A 178 50.04 -42.25 64.13
CA ALA A 178 50.85 -43.04 65.06
C ALA A 178 51.98 -43.83 64.34
N LEU A 179 51.71 -44.38 63.16
CA LEU A 179 52.74 -45.08 62.36
C LEU A 179 53.83 -44.12 61.85
N VAL A 180 53.45 -42.94 61.36
CA VAL A 180 54.40 -41.90 60.92
C VAL A 180 55.25 -41.40 62.10
N GLU A 181 54.65 -41.18 63.28
CA GLU A 181 55.36 -40.76 64.49
C GLU A 181 56.36 -41.82 64.98
N VAL A 182 55.97 -43.10 65.01
CA VAL A 182 56.89 -44.20 65.40
C VAL A 182 58.09 -44.29 64.45
N GLU A 183 57.88 -44.17 63.15
CA GLU A 183 58.99 -44.20 62.19
C GLU A 183 59.87 -42.94 62.27
N TYR A 184 59.26 -41.77 62.51
CA TYR A 184 59.98 -40.53 62.79
C TYR A 184 60.87 -40.65 64.03
N GLN A 185 60.38 -41.15 65.17
CA GLN A 185 61.16 -41.31 66.40
C GLN A 185 62.35 -42.26 66.21
N LYS A 186 62.16 -43.35 65.44
CA LYS A 186 63.26 -44.24 65.03
C LYS A 186 64.30 -43.48 64.20
N GLN A 187 63.87 -42.83 63.11
CA GLN A 187 64.78 -42.11 62.20
C GLN A 187 65.52 -40.96 62.91
N ALA A 188 64.85 -40.23 63.80
CA ALA A 188 65.46 -39.17 64.61
C ALA A 188 66.53 -39.73 65.56
N THR A 189 66.33 -40.91 66.15
CA THR A 189 67.32 -41.58 67.01
C THR A 189 68.55 -42.00 66.21
N GLU A 190 68.36 -42.61 65.03
CA GLU A 190 69.45 -42.99 64.12
C GLU A 190 70.25 -41.76 63.65
N LEU A 191 69.57 -40.69 63.24
CA LEU A 191 70.21 -39.43 62.81
C LEU A 191 70.97 -38.75 63.97
N THR A 192 70.41 -38.73 65.18
CA THR A 192 71.10 -38.16 66.37
C THR A 192 72.44 -38.87 66.63
N ASN A 193 72.48 -40.19 66.47
CA ASN A 193 73.72 -40.97 66.62
C ASN A 193 74.73 -40.65 65.49
N GLN A 194 74.27 -40.47 64.25
CA GLN A 194 75.14 -40.07 63.14
C GLN A 194 75.71 -38.65 63.33
N ILE A 195 74.87 -37.68 63.72
CA ILE A 195 75.28 -36.31 64.05
C ILE A 195 76.37 -36.31 65.12
N ARG A 196 76.21 -37.12 66.17
CA ARG A 196 77.22 -37.27 67.21
C ARG A 196 78.52 -37.87 66.65
N VAL A 197 78.48 -38.92 65.85
CA VAL A 197 79.69 -39.53 65.26
C VAL A 197 80.47 -38.52 64.40
N VAL A 198 79.79 -37.65 63.65
CA VAL A 198 80.44 -36.55 62.90
C VAL A 198 81.01 -35.49 63.84
N SER A 199 80.32 -35.18 64.94
CA SER A 199 80.77 -34.21 65.95
C SER A 199 81.92 -34.70 66.84
N ASP A 200 82.11 -36.02 66.98
CA ASP A 200 83.16 -36.65 67.80
C ASP A 200 84.50 -36.81 67.00
N GLN A 201 84.54 -36.48 65.70
CA GLN A 201 85.75 -36.58 64.85
C GLN A 201 86.62 -35.31 64.81
N SER A 202 87.91 -35.48 64.50
CA SER A 202 88.93 -34.42 64.63
C SER A 202 89.63 -33.99 63.33
N GLU A 203 89.41 -34.65 62.19
CA GLU A 203 90.14 -34.35 60.94
C GLU A 203 89.33 -33.47 59.96
N SER A 204 89.93 -32.35 59.57
CA SER A 204 89.21 -31.21 58.95
C SER A 204 88.62 -31.48 57.56
N GLN A 205 89.20 -32.37 56.75
CA GLN A 205 88.74 -32.57 55.36
C GLN A 205 87.63 -33.62 55.21
N GLU A 206 87.67 -34.73 55.96
CA GLU A 206 86.62 -35.76 55.85
C GLU A 206 85.32 -35.31 56.56
N LEU A 207 85.43 -34.57 57.67
CA LEU A 207 84.30 -34.12 58.49
C LEU A 207 83.26 -33.33 57.68
N ILE A 208 83.68 -32.44 56.77
CA ILE A 208 82.75 -31.68 55.91
C ILE A 208 81.98 -32.61 54.96
N SER A 209 82.64 -33.63 54.41
CA SER A 209 81.98 -34.60 53.51
C SER A 209 80.99 -35.50 54.27
N MET A 210 81.33 -35.92 55.50
CA MET A 210 80.43 -36.66 56.38
C MET A 210 79.24 -35.79 56.82
N ALA A 211 79.47 -34.52 57.15
CA ALA A 211 78.41 -33.59 57.51
C ALA A 211 77.43 -33.40 56.35
N LEU A 212 77.90 -33.17 55.12
CA LEU A 212 77.04 -33.07 53.94
C LEU A 212 76.25 -34.36 53.66
N ALA A 213 76.86 -35.53 53.88
CA ALA A 213 76.18 -36.82 53.72
C ALA A 213 75.05 -37.03 54.76
N VAL A 214 75.31 -36.70 56.04
CA VAL A 214 74.28 -36.79 57.10
C VAL A 214 73.22 -35.69 56.92
N GLN A 215 73.57 -34.49 56.46
CA GLN A 215 72.62 -33.43 56.13
C GLN A 215 71.67 -33.85 54.99
N TYR A 216 72.21 -34.47 53.94
CA TYR A 216 71.40 -35.07 52.88
C TYR A 216 70.43 -36.13 53.42
N GLU A 217 70.90 -37.02 54.31
CA GLU A 217 70.08 -38.07 54.91
C GLU A 217 68.96 -37.49 55.81
N ILE A 218 69.22 -36.41 56.55
CA ILE A 218 68.19 -35.65 57.30
C ILE A 218 67.11 -35.13 56.35
N LEU A 219 67.51 -34.45 55.26
CA LEU A 219 66.59 -33.85 54.29
C LEU A 219 65.79 -34.91 53.51
N TYR A 220 66.42 -36.02 53.13
CA TYR A 220 65.79 -37.13 52.43
C TYR A 220 64.76 -37.84 53.32
N ARG A 221 65.14 -38.21 54.56
CA ARG A 221 64.24 -38.82 55.55
C ARG A 221 63.04 -37.92 55.88
N GLY A 222 63.29 -36.63 56.11
CA GLY A 222 62.23 -35.63 56.29
C GLY A 222 61.27 -35.56 55.11
N SER A 223 61.79 -35.55 53.88
CA SER A 223 60.95 -35.54 52.66
C SER A 223 60.11 -36.82 52.54
N MET A 224 60.69 -37.99 52.82
CA MET A 224 59.99 -39.28 52.79
C MET A 224 58.86 -39.37 53.83
N LEU A 225 59.08 -38.88 55.06
CA LEU A 225 58.03 -38.84 56.09
C LEU A 225 56.88 -37.89 55.70
N LYS A 226 57.17 -36.72 55.14
CA LYS A 226 56.15 -35.79 54.60
C LYS A 226 55.32 -36.45 53.48
N VAL A 227 55.97 -37.13 52.54
CA VAL A 227 55.29 -37.84 51.44
C VAL A 227 54.42 -38.99 51.97
N LYS A 228 54.89 -39.77 52.95
CA LYS A 228 54.05 -40.78 53.64
C LYS A 228 52.80 -40.14 54.26
N ALA A 229 52.98 -39.06 55.03
CA ALA A 229 51.86 -38.38 55.70
C ALA A 229 50.82 -37.82 54.71
N TYR A 230 51.25 -37.16 53.63
CA TYR A 230 50.33 -36.67 52.60
C TYR A 230 49.64 -37.82 51.82
N LYS A 231 50.32 -38.96 51.62
CA LYS A 231 49.71 -40.11 50.93
C LYS A 231 48.51 -40.67 51.69
N SER A 232 48.54 -40.72 53.02
CA SER A 232 47.38 -41.12 53.83
C SER A 232 46.18 -40.19 53.63
N VAL A 233 46.40 -38.86 53.63
CA VAL A 233 45.34 -37.88 53.34
C VAL A 233 44.73 -38.09 51.96
N VAL A 234 45.58 -38.24 50.92
CA VAL A 234 45.12 -38.44 49.54
C VAL A 234 44.33 -39.75 49.40
N THR A 235 44.75 -40.82 50.07
CA THR A 235 44.06 -42.12 50.05
C THR A 235 42.68 -42.01 50.70
N HIS A 236 42.57 -41.34 51.85
CA HIS A 236 41.30 -41.10 52.55
C HIS A 236 40.32 -40.25 51.74
N LEU A 237 40.79 -39.15 51.14
CA LEU A 237 39.97 -38.29 50.29
C LEU A 237 39.53 -39.02 49.00
N ALA A 238 40.37 -39.88 48.44
CA ALA A 238 40.00 -40.73 47.31
C ALA A 238 38.95 -41.79 47.68
N GLN A 239 39.00 -42.33 48.90
CA GLN A 239 37.98 -43.27 49.39
C GLN A 239 36.61 -42.59 49.61
N GLN A 240 36.59 -41.33 50.06
CA GLN A 240 35.35 -40.54 50.18
C GLN A 240 34.66 -40.22 48.84
N LEU A 241 35.34 -40.46 47.71
CA LEU A 241 34.78 -40.27 46.35
C LEU A 241 34.18 -41.54 45.74
N ILE A 242 34.29 -42.70 46.40
CA ILE A 242 33.89 -44.00 45.82
C ILE A 242 32.36 -44.16 45.71
N ASP A 243 31.59 -43.59 46.64
CA ASP A 243 30.11 -43.64 46.63
C ASP A 243 29.46 -42.50 45.81
N VAL A 244 30.25 -41.77 44.99
CA VAL A 244 29.72 -40.73 44.10
C VAL A 244 29.46 -41.33 42.72
N MET A 245 28.18 -41.36 42.31
CA MET A 245 27.71 -41.95 41.06
C MET A 245 28.54 -41.50 39.83
N PRO A 246 29.09 -42.44 39.03
CA PRO A 246 29.86 -42.11 37.83
C PRO A 246 29.08 -41.26 36.81
N ILE A 247 29.81 -40.40 36.10
CA ILE A 247 29.24 -39.52 35.05
C ILE A 247 28.56 -40.35 33.94
N ASP A 248 29.10 -41.52 33.63
CA ASP A 248 28.55 -42.40 32.59
C ASP A 248 27.15 -42.94 32.98
N GLU A 249 26.94 -43.32 34.23
CA GLU A 249 25.62 -43.76 34.74
C GLU A 249 24.61 -42.59 34.76
N HIS A 250 25.06 -41.40 35.16
CA HIS A 250 24.25 -40.18 35.06
C HIS A 250 23.88 -39.84 33.60
N SER A 251 24.76 -40.13 32.64
CA SER A 251 24.47 -39.92 31.21
C SER A 251 23.44 -40.93 30.67
N ALA A 252 23.54 -42.19 31.09
CA ALA A 252 22.58 -43.24 30.72
C ALA A 252 21.17 -42.95 31.26
N ALA A 253 21.07 -42.49 32.51
CA ALA A 253 19.80 -42.11 33.12
C ALA A 253 19.12 -40.92 32.42
N ILE A 254 19.89 -39.94 31.93
CA ILE A 254 19.36 -38.84 31.11
C ILE A 254 18.82 -39.37 29.77
N GLU A 255 19.53 -40.30 29.13
CA GLU A 255 19.12 -40.83 27.83
C GLU A 255 17.87 -41.72 27.91
N GLU A 256 17.74 -42.54 28.96
CA GLU A 256 16.49 -43.28 29.23
C GLU A 256 15.30 -42.34 29.46
N LEU A 257 15.52 -41.21 30.17
CA LEU A 257 14.51 -40.19 30.40
C LEU A 257 14.09 -39.49 29.09
N ASN A 258 15.06 -39.17 28.21
CA ASN A 258 14.82 -38.61 26.88
C ASN A 258 13.98 -39.56 26.01
N GLN A 259 14.36 -40.83 25.92
CA GLN A 259 13.63 -41.83 25.13
C GLN A 259 12.20 -42.03 25.65
N THR A 260 12.02 -42.07 26.97
CA THR A 260 10.70 -42.12 27.63
C THR A 260 9.84 -40.90 27.30
N TRP A 261 10.44 -39.70 27.25
CA TRP A 261 9.75 -38.46 26.90
C TRP A 261 9.38 -38.38 25.41
N GLN A 262 10.26 -38.83 24.52
CA GLN A 262 9.97 -38.95 23.09
C GLN A 262 8.82 -39.92 22.82
N ALA A 263 8.83 -41.10 23.43
CA ALA A 263 7.76 -42.10 23.29
C ALA A 263 6.38 -41.54 23.72
N LYS A 264 6.30 -40.86 24.88
CA LYS A 264 5.08 -40.18 25.34
C LYS A 264 4.62 -39.08 24.37
N THR A 265 5.56 -38.28 23.88
CA THR A 265 5.26 -37.20 22.91
C THR A 265 4.73 -37.76 21.59
N GLN A 266 5.20 -38.92 21.15
CA GLN A 266 4.73 -39.58 19.93
C GLN A 266 3.35 -40.24 20.11
N ALA A 267 3.08 -40.86 21.26
CA ALA A 267 1.75 -41.39 21.59
C ALA A 267 0.67 -40.29 21.59
N VAL A 268 0.93 -39.15 22.25
CA VAL A 268 0.01 -37.99 22.27
C VAL A 268 -0.24 -37.44 20.85
N LYS A 269 0.76 -37.41 19.97
CA LYS A 269 0.57 -37.02 18.56
C LYS A 269 -0.34 -37.99 17.80
N GLN A 270 -0.25 -39.29 18.06
CA GLN A 270 -1.13 -40.29 17.44
C GLN A 270 -2.57 -40.15 17.92
N GLU A 271 -2.77 -39.90 19.22
CA GLU A 271 -4.09 -39.67 19.82
C GLU A 271 -4.79 -38.44 19.21
N TYR A 272 -4.08 -37.29 19.12
CA TYR A 272 -4.61 -36.09 18.44
C TYR A 272 -4.94 -36.33 16.97
N HIS A 273 -4.17 -37.15 16.25
CA HIS A 273 -4.45 -37.47 14.85
C HIS A 273 -5.72 -38.32 14.70
N GLN A 274 -5.95 -39.27 15.61
CA GLN A 274 -7.18 -40.08 15.64
C GLN A 274 -8.42 -39.21 15.91
N TYR A 275 -8.36 -38.29 16.89
CA TYR A 275 -9.45 -37.34 17.14
C TYR A 275 -9.72 -36.43 15.94
N PHE A 276 -8.68 -35.97 15.23
CA PHE A 276 -8.84 -35.12 14.05
C PHE A 276 -9.57 -35.84 12.91
N GLU A 277 -9.17 -37.07 12.58
CA GLU A 277 -9.83 -37.86 11.53
C GLU A 277 -11.27 -38.27 11.91
N ALA A 278 -11.56 -38.50 13.20
CA ALA A 278 -12.91 -38.74 13.68
C ALA A 278 -13.83 -37.51 13.49
N ILE A 279 -13.41 -36.33 13.94
CA ILE A 279 -14.16 -35.07 13.78
C ILE A 279 -14.41 -34.76 12.30
N LYS A 280 -13.42 -35.03 11.45
CA LYS A 280 -13.49 -34.86 10.00
C LYS A 280 -14.49 -35.82 9.34
N ALA A 281 -14.62 -37.06 9.83
CA ALA A 281 -15.62 -38.02 9.37
C ALA A 281 -17.04 -37.58 9.76
N GLU A 282 -17.27 -37.23 11.04
CA GLU A 282 -18.55 -36.71 11.54
C GLU A 282 -18.99 -35.46 10.76
N PHE A 283 -18.05 -34.53 10.47
CA PHE A 283 -18.34 -33.33 9.69
C PHE A 283 -18.74 -33.64 8.24
N SER A 284 -18.13 -34.66 7.60
CA SER A 284 -18.53 -35.08 6.26
C SER A 284 -19.95 -35.66 6.25
N GLU A 285 -20.27 -36.56 7.18
CA GLU A 285 -21.60 -37.19 7.28
C GLU A 285 -22.71 -36.14 7.47
N VAL A 286 -22.48 -35.14 8.33
CA VAL A 286 -23.40 -34.01 8.52
C VAL A 286 -23.51 -33.15 7.26
N ALA A 287 -22.39 -32.87 6.58
CA ALA A 287 -22.39 -32.08 5.35
C ALA A 287 -23.13 -32.78 4.20
N ASP A 288 -22.91 -34.08 4.02
CA ASP A 288 -23.55 -34.91 2.98
C ASP A 288 -25.06 -35.06 3.25
N THR A 289 -25.45 -35.24 4.52
CA THR A 289 -26.86 -35.27 4.95
C THR A 289 -27.58 -33.96 4.63
N VAL A 290 -27.00 -32.82 5.03
CA VAL A 290 -27.56 -31.48 4.77
C VAL A 290 -27.60 -31.19 3.26
N THR A 291 -26.56 -31.55 2.52
CA THR A 291 -26.52 -31.37 1.05
C THR A 291 -27.60 -32.18 0.35
N THR A 292 -27.88 -33.39 0.81
CA THR A 292 -28.94 -34.26 0.26
C THR A 292 -30.32 -33.66 0.49
N ALA A 293 -30.64 -33.25 1.72
CA ALA A 293 -31.93 -32.63 2.07
C ALA A 293 -32.21 -31.37 1.25
N TYR A 294 -31.23 -30.45 1.14
CA TYR A 294 -31.39 -29.25 0.30
C TYR A 294 -31.64 -29.58 -1.17
N ARG A 295 -31.07 -30.68 -1.69
CA ARG A 295 -31.26 -31.09 -3.08
C ARG A 295 -32.67 -31.64 -3.34
N GLU A 296 -33.22 -32.37 -2.38
CA GLU A 296 -34.59 -32.91 -2.46
C GLU A 296 -35.63 -31.79 -2.36
N ASP A 297 -35.50 -30.87 -1.39
CA ASP A 297 -36.35 -29.68 -1.27
C ASP A 297 -36.31 -28.81 -2.54
N PHE A 298 -35.11 -28.55 -3.08
CA PHE A 298 -34.94 -27.72 -4.28
C PHE A 298 -35.57 -28.36 -5.53
N ASN A 299 -35.40 -29.68 -5.71
CA ASN A 299 -36.04 -30.42 -6.79
C ASN A 299 -37.58 -30.40 -6.68
N SER A 300 -38.11 -30.53 -5.46
CA SER A 300 -39.55 -30.46 -5.17
C SER A 300 -40.12 -29.09 -5.59
N ILE A 301 -39.50 -28.00 -5.11
CA ILE A 301 -39.90 -26.61 -5.42
C ILE A 301 -39.83 -26.32 -6.92
N ILE A 302 -38.81 -26.81 -7.63
CA ILE A 302 -38.73 -26.68 -9.10
C ILE A 302 -39.89 -27.42 -9.78
N SER A 303 -40.22 -28.64 -9.34
CA SER A 303 -41.29 -29.43 -9.97
C SER A 303 -42.67 -28.78 -9.82
N GLU A 304 -42.96 -28.20 -8.65
CA GLU A 304 -44.21 -27.47 -8.41
C GLU A 304 -44.24 -26.15 -9.19
N GLY A 305 -43.14 -25.38 -9.17
CA GLY A 305 -43.01 -24.12 -9.91
C GLY A 305 -43.18 -24.28 -11.42
N MET A 306 -42.63 -25.34 -12.02
CA MET A 306 -42.84 -25.66 -13.44
C MET A 306 -44.32 -25.92 -13.75
N SER A 307 -44.98 -26.78 -12.97
CA SER A 307 -46.41 -27.12 -13.14
C SER A 307 -47.32 -25.89 -13.05
N GLN A 308 -47.05 -24.98 -12.10
CA GLN A 308 -47.79 -23.72 -11.97
C GLN A 308 -47.50 -22.75 -13.13
N SER A 309 -46.25 -22.68 -13.61
CA SER A 309 -45.87 -21.80 -14.74
C SER A 309 -46.56 -22.21 -16.05
N GLU A 310 -46.65 -23.51 -16.35
CA GLU A 310 -47.30 -24.01 -17.57
C GLU A 310 -48.79 -23.64 -17.64
N GLN A 311 -49.50 -23.75 -16.50
CA GLN A 311 -50.91 -23.39 -16.41
C GLN A 311 -51.13 -21.86 -16.53
N ILE A 312 -50.22 -21.06 -15.96
CA ILE A 312 -50.28 -19.60 -16.04
C ILE A 312 -50.01 -19.12 -17.48
N GLU A 313 -48.98 -19.64 -18.16
CA GLU A 313 -48.65 -19.21 -19.53
C GLU A 313 -49.76 -19.57 -20.53
N ALA A 314 -50.38 -20.75 -20.41
CA ALA A 314 -51.52 -21.15 -21.22
C ALA A 314 -52.72 -20.20 -21.11
N LEU A 315 -53.13 -19.85 -19.88
CA LEU A 315 -54.25 -18.95 -19.63
C LEU A 315 -53.94 -17.49 -20.03
N GLN A 316 -52.71 -17.04 -19.80
CA GLN A 316 -52.29 -15.69 -20.20
C GLN A 316 -52.26 -15.52 -21.73
N LEU A 317 -51.82 -16.55 -22.48
CA LEU A 317 -51.80 -16.54 -23.94
C LEU A 317 -53.19 -16.42 -24.56
N GLU A 318 -54.18 -17.19 -24.09
CA GLU A 318 -55.55 -17.10 -24.61
C GLU A 318 -56.19 -15.74 -24.30
N LEU A 319 -56.08 -15.27 -23.04
CA LEU A 319 -56.65 -13.99 -22.62
C LEU A 319 -56.03 -12.82 -23.40
N HIS A 320 -54.70 -12.81 -23.57
CA HIS A 320 -54.04 -11.82 -24.44
C HIS A 320 -54.50 -11.92 -25.90
N ARG A 321 -54.61 -13.12 -26.47
CA ARG A 321 -55.02 -13.32 -27.87
C ARG A 321 -56.42 -12.76 -28.15
N LEU A 322 -57.36 -12.90 -27.21
CA LEU A 322 -58.74 -12.43 -27.38
C LEU A 322 -58.87 -10.92 -27.10
N THR A 323 -58.37 -10.43 -25.97
CA THR A 323 -58.43 -9.01 -25.61
C THR A 323 -57.69 -8.15 -26.65
N ARG A 324 -56.50 -8.57 -27.07
CA ARG A 324 -55.71 -7.85 -28.09
C ARG A 324 -56.44 -7.76 -29.42
N LYS A 325 -57.11 -8.82 -29.89
CA LYS A 325 -57.89 -8.78 -31.14
C LYS A 325 -59.09 -7.83 -31.06
N LEU A 326 -59.80 -7.82 -29.92
CA LEU A 326 -60.95 -6.93 -29.74
C LEU A 326 -60.50 -5.46 -29.63
N GLU A 327 -59.39 -5.22 -28.95
CA GLU A 327 -58.72 -3.92 -28.92
C GLU A 327 -58.18 -3.47 -30.30
N GLU A 328 -57.55 -4.34 -31.08
CA GLU A 328 -57.01 -4.00 -32.40
C GLU A 328 -58.12 -3.68 -33.41
N LEU A 329 -59.26 -4.38 -33.38
CA LEU A 329 -60.40 -4.16 -34.28
C LEU A 329 -61.28 -2.96 -33.89
N SER A 330 -61.32 -2.58 -32.61
CA SER A 330 -62.09 -1.43 -32.11
C SER A 330 -61.35 -0.09 -32.17
N LYS A 331 -60.05 -0.09 -32.52
CA LYS A 331 -59.28 1.14 -32.71
C LYS A 331 -59.74 1.89 -33.98
N PRO A 332 -59.83 3.24 -33.93
CA PRO A 332 -60.09 4.03 -35.12
C PRO A 332 -58.99 3.85 -36.16
N HIS A 333 -59.33 3.96 -37.45
CA HIS A 333 -58.34 3.94 -38.52
C HIS A 333 -57.47 5.19 -38.43
N ARG A 334 -56.16 5.03 -38.63
CA ARG A 334 -55.16 6.09 -38.45
C ARG A 334 -54.58 6.52 -39.79
N PHE A 335 -54.21 7.79 -39.90
CA PHE A 335 -53.53 8.31 -41.09
C PHE A 335 -52.23 7.53 -41.29
N PRO A 336 -51.97 7.01 -42.51
CA PRO A 336 -50.77 6.26 -42.80
C PRO A 336 -49.53 7.17 -42.83
N GLY A 337 -48.38 6.59 -42.46
CA GLY A 337 -47.11 7.30 -42.37
C GLY A 337 -46.89 8.01 -41.02
N LEU A 338 -45.78 8.75 -40.93
CA LEU A 338 -45.27 9.35 -39.69
C LEU A 338 -45.14 10.88 -39.77
N THR A 339 -45.83 11.50 -40.73
CA THR A 339 -45.77 12.95 -40.96
C THR A 339 -46.40 13.76 -39.82
N GLU A 340 -46.08 15.05 -39.73
CA GLU A 340 -46.66 15.98 -38.74
C GLU A 340 -48.19 15.95 -38.78
N GLN A 341 -48.71 15.95 -40.01
CA GLN A 341 -50.11 15.84 -40.40
C GLN A 341 -50.74 14.55 -39.87
N ALA A 342 -50.16 13.39 -40.23
CA ALA A 342 -50.66 12.10 -39.78
C ALA A 342 -50.62 11.98 -38.25
N ARG A 343 -49.57 12.48 -37.60
CA ARG A 343 -49.43 12.44 -36.13
C ARG A 343 -50.46 13.31 -35.41
N VAL A 344 -50.68 14.56 -35.85
CA VAL A 344 -51.66 15.46 -35.22
C VAL A 344 -53.08 14.98 -35.49
N GLY A 345 -53.38 14.52 -36.71
CA GLY A 345 -54.66 13.86 -37.00
C GLY A 345 -54.90 12.63 -36.13
N ASN A 346 -53.90 11.78 -35.96
CA ASN A 346 -53.99 10.60 -35.08
C ASN A 346 -54.13 10.96 -33.59
N ALA A 347 -53.55 12.08 -33.14
CA ALA A 347 -53.71 12.58 -31.76
C ALA A 347 -55.13 13.15 -31.53
N ILE A 348 -55.73 13.78 -32.54
CA ILE A 348 -57.12 14.27 -32.51
C ILE A 348 -58.09 13.08 -32.51
N ILE A 349 -57.80 12.04 -33.29
CA ILE A 349 -58.51 10.74 -33.24
C ILE A 349 -58.45 10.13 -31.83
N ASP A 350 -57.25 10.06 -31.21
CA ASP A 350 -57.09 9.59 -29.83
C ASP A 350 -57.83 10.45 -28.80
N TYR A 351 -57.93 11.75 -29.04
CA TYR A 351 -58.66 12.68 -28.16
C TYR A 351 -60.17 12.43 -28.22
N TYR A 352 -60.76 12.39 -29.42
CA TYR A 352 -62.19 12.10 -29.60
C TYR A 352 -62.54 10.67 -29.19
N GLN A 353 -61.64 9.69 -29.38
CA GLN A 353 -61.84 8.31 -28.88
C GLN A 353 -62.03 8.27 -27.36
N ARG A 354 -61.33 9.13 -26.59
CA ARG A 354 -61.51 9.24 -25.12
C ARG A 354 -62.84 9.90 -24.73
N LEU A 355 -63.41 10.73 -25.59
CA LEU A 355 -64.77 11.27 -25.46
C LEU A 355 -65.85 10.24 -25.87
N GLY A 356 -65.44 9.05 -26.31
CA GLY A 356 -66.34 7.98 -26.78
C GLY A 356 -66.69 8.07 -28.27
N TYR A 357 -65.95 8.86 -29.05
CA TYR A 357 -66.19 9.09 -30.47
C TYR A 357 -65.08 8.52 -31.36
N CYS A 358 -65.41 7.51 -32.17
CA CYS A 358 -64.54 6.98 -33.20
C CYS A 358 -64.47 7.95 -34.39
N LEU A 359 -63.30 8.53 -34.65
CA LEU A 359 -62.99 9.26 -35.88
C LEU A 359 -61.96 8.44 -36.67
N ASP A 360 -62.33 8.01 -37.87
CA ASP A 360 -61.44 7.29 -38.77
C ASP A 360 -60.73 8.27 -39.70
N ALA A 361 -59.41 8.15 -39.82
CA ALA A 361 -58.63 8.85 -40.82
C ALA A 361 -59.05 8.49 -42.26
N ILE A 362 -59.10 9.49 -43.14
CA ILE A 362 -59.21 9.31 -44.59
C ILE A 362 -57.89 9.68 -45.26
N ASP A 363 -57.56 10.97 -45.28
CA ASP A 363 -56.36 11.51 -45.92
C ASP A 363 -55.96 12.89 -45.34
N TRP A 364 -54.76 13.37 -45.62
CA TRP A 364 -54.29 14.69 -45.22
C TRP A 364 -53.63 15.45 -46.38
N VAL A 365 -53.81 16.78 -46.41
CA VAL A 365 -53.34 17.64 -47.50
C VAL A 365 -52.55 18.80 -46.93
N SER A 366 -51.24 18.87 -47.21
CA SER A 366 -50.40 20.00 -46.80
C SER A 366 -50.73 21.28 -47.58
N ASN A 367 -50.62 22.42 -46.91
CA ASN A 367 -50.66 23.75 -47.53
C ASN A 367 -49.42 24.56 -47.10
N GLU A 368 -49.28 25.81 -47.54
CA GLU A 368 -48.05 26.60 -47.31
C GLU A 368 -47.83 27.03 -45.83
N THR A 369 -48.87 26.98 -45.00
CA THR A 369 -48.87 27.47 -43.62
C THR A 369 -49.10 26.38 -42.57
N GLY A 370 -49.45 25.17 -43.03
CA GLY A 370 -49.91 24.05 -42.22
C GLY A 370 -50.52 22.95 -43.11
N TYR A 371 -51.74 22.50 -42.80
CA TYR A 371 -52.38 21.35 -43.45
C TYR A 371 -53.88 21.22 -43.13
N LYS A 372 -54.60 20.49 -43.98
CA LYS A 372 -55.96 19.99 -43.74
C LYS A 372 -55.94 18.48 -43.46
N LEU A 373 -56.87 18.01 -42.65
CA LEU A 373 -57.06 16.63 -42.21
C LEU A 373 -58.50 16.19 -42.50
N LEU A 374 -58.70 15.01 -43.09
CA LEU A 374 -60.02 14.50 -43.48
C LEU A 374 -60.39 13.25 -42.67
N PHE A 375 -61.58 13.22 -42.08
CA PHE A 375 -62.04 12.15 -41.18
C PHE A 375 -63.45 11.65 -41.51
N HIS A 376 -63.68 10.37 -41.24
CA HIS A 376 -64.96 9.68 -41.33
C HIS A 376 -65.47 9.35 -39.92
N HIS A 377 -66.76 9.57 -39.64
CA HIS A 377 -67.29 9.60 -38.27
C HIS A 377 -68.50 8.66 -38.05
N THR A 378 -68.72 7.68 -38.93
CA THR A 378 -69.90 6.80 -38.86
C THR A 378 -69.70 5.53 -38.04
N ARG A 379 -68.46 5.15 -37.67
CA ARG A 379 -68.17 3.98 -36.80
C ARG A 379 -68.48 4.22 -35.31
N ASN A 380 -69.58 4.93 -35.02
CA ASN A 380 -70.04 5.31 -33.67
C ASN A 380 -71.27 4.52 -33.19
N GLY A 381 -71.50 3.34 -33.78
CA GLY A 381 -72.67 2.50 -33.50
C GLY A 381 -73.96 3.18 -33.95
N SER A 382 -74.99 3.15 -33.11
CA SER A 382 -76.30 3.77 -33.38
C SER A 382 -76.35 5.29 -33.15
N ARG A 383 -75.22 5.93 -32.81
CA ARG A 383 -75.16 7.38 -32.54
C ARG A 383 -74.76 8.15 -33.80
N PHE A 384 -75.71 8.91 -34.36
CA PHE A 384 -75.38 9.96 -35.33
C PHE A 384 -74.66 11.10 -34.61
N ILE A 385 -73.59 11.62 -35.22
CA ILE A 385 -72.80 12.74 -34.70
C ILE A 385 -72.75 13.80 -35.80
N SER A 386 -73.20 15.02 -35.49
CA SER A 386 -73.08 16.18 -36.38
C SER A 386 -71.74 16.90 -36.18
N THR A 387 -71.37 17.77 -37.13
CA THR A 387 -70.26 18.71 -36.96
C THR A 387 -70.42 19.62 -35.76
N ASP A 388 -71.64 19.95 -35.37
CA ASP A 388 -71.91 20.81 -34.21
C ASP A 388 -71.51 20.11 -32.91
N LEU A 389 -71.84 18.81 -32.78
CA LEU A 389 -71.39 17.97 -31.66
C LEU A 389 -69.87 17.77 -31.64
N LEU A 390 -69.20 17.79 -32.79
CA LEU A 390 -67.74 17.73 -32.85
C LEU A 390 -67.07 19.08 -32.49
N ASN A 391 -67.79 20.19 -32.58
CA ASN A 391 -67.31 21.55 -32.34
C ASN A 391 -67.86 22.19 -31.03
N ASP A 392 -68.61 21.43 -30.23
CA ASP A 392 -69.37 21.96 -29.09
C ASP A 392 -68.46 22.53 -27.97
N GLY A 393 -68.98 23.51 -27.24
CA GLY A 393 -68.33 24.15 -26.11
C GLY A 393 -66.92 24.69 -26.42
N ASP A 394 -65.93 24.12 -25.74
CA ASP A 394 -64.52 24.52 -25.80
C ASP A 394 -63.65 23.60 -26.67
N LEU A 395 -64.25 22.61 -27.36
CA LEU A 395 -63.53 21.65 -28.21
C LEU A 395 -62.64 22.33 -29.28
N PRO A 396 -63.05 23.43 -29.95
CA PRO A 396 -62.18 24.12 -30.93
C PRO A 396 -60.88 24.69 -30.35
N GLU A 397 -60.88 25.20 -29.11
CA GLU A 397 -59.65 25.69 -28.47
C GLU A 397 -58.80 24.53 -27.91
N LYS A 398 -59.41 23.38 -27.56
CA LYS A 398 -58.66 22.15 -27.25
C LYS A 398 -58.07 21.51 -28.51
N LEU A 399 -58.74 21.57 -29.66
CA LEU A 399 -58.18 21.19 -30.95
C LEU A 399 -56.97 22.05 -31.31
N LYS A 400 -57.01 23.35 -30.99
CA LYS A 400 -55.89 24.27 -31.14
C LYS A 400 -54.71 23.91 -30.24
N GLU A 401 -54.97 23.59 -28.98
CA GLU A 401 -53.95 23.09 -28.03
C GLU A 401 -53.31 21.77 -28.52
N VAL A 402 -54.13 20.77 -28.87
CA VAL A 402 -53.69 19.43 -29.32
C VAL A 402 -52.91 19.49 -30.65
N SER A 403 -53.28 20.40 -31.55
CA SER A 403 -52.59 20.60 -32.83
C SER A 403 -51.48 21.66 -32.79
N ALA A 404 -51.27 22.30 -31.63
CA ALA A 404 -50.37 23.43 -31.42
C ALA A 404 -50.54 24.56 -32.47
N SER A 405 -51.78 24.82 -32.86
CA SER A 405 -52.08 25.66 -34.03
C SER A 405 -52.25 27.15 -33.73
N LEU A 406 -51.98 27.95 -34.76
CA LEU A 406 -52.05 29.40 -34.72
C LEU A 406 -53.49 29.90 -34.98
N ASN A 407 -54.23 29.22 -35.87
CA ASN A 407 -55.68 29.34 -36.00
C ASN A 407 -56.40 28.54 -34.89
N THR A 408 -57.70 28.76 -34.69
CA THR A 408 -58.56 27.87 -33.88
C THR A 408 -59.26 26.88 -34.82
N PRO A 409 -58.91 25.58 -34.83
CA PRO A 409 -59.46 24.60 -35.77
C PRO A 409 -60.92 24.23 -35.46
N LYS A 410 -61.73 24.00 -36.49
CA LYS A 410 -63.11 23.48 -36.39
C LYS A 410 -63.39 22.44 -37.47
N PHE A 411 -64.25 21.47 -37.16
CA PHE A 411 -64.70 20.44 -38.09
C PHE A 411 -65.80 20.98 -39.00
N GLU A 412 -65.60 20.90 -40.31
CA GLU A 412 -66.57 21.31 -41.33
C GLU A 412 -67.01 20.10 -42.18
N GLN A 413 -68.29 20.04 -42.55
CA GLN A 413 -68.83 18.95 -43.37
C GLN A 413 -68.46 19.20 -44.83
N SER A 414 -67.90 18.19 -45.50
CA SER A 414 -67.57 18.27 -46.92
C SER A 414 -68.83 18.28 -47.79
N GLU A 415 -69.01 19.31 -48.64
CA GLU A 415 -70.20 19.50 -49.47
C GLU A 415 -70.53 18.34 -50.43
N ARG A 416 -69.53 17.51 -50.75
CA ARG A 416 -69.63 16.42 -51.74
C ARG A 416 -69.12 15.07 -51.22
N GLY A 417 -68.68 14.99 -49.98
CA GLY A 417 -68.15 13.78 -49.36
C GLY A 417 -68.77 13.52 -48.00
N GLY A 418 -69.05 12.27 -47.67
CA GLY A 418 -69.53 11.84 -46.34
C GLY A 418 -68.44 11.90 -45.26
N HIS A 419 -67.71 13.01 -45.18
CA HIS A 419 -66.55 13.20 -44.31
C HIS A 419 -66.48 14.62 -43.76
N VAL A 420 -65.83 14.76 -42.60
CA VAL A 420 -65.55 16.05 -41.96
C VAL A 420 -64.08 16.44 -42.17
N VAL A 421 -63.83 17.74 -42.27
CA VAL A 421 -62.50 18.31 -42.57
C VAL A 421 -62.09 19.24 -41.43
N LEU A 422 -60.80 19.24 -41.09
CA LEU A 422 -60.20 20.10 -40.06
C LEU A 422 -58.95 20.79 -40.61
N GLU A 423 -58.80 22.09 -40.41
CA GLU A 423 -57.65 22.87 -40.88
C GLU A 423 -56.76 23.38 -39.74
N VAL A 424 -55.45 23.15 -39.88
CA VAL A 424 -54.44 23.28 -38.82
C VAL A 424 -53.23 24.06 -39.33
N GLN A 425 -52.84 25.12 -38.62
CA GLN A 425 -51.75 26.03 -39.02
C GLN A 425 -50.61 26.04 -37.99
N THR A 426 -49.48 25.38 -38.27
CA THR A 426 -48.44 25.11 -37.23
C THR A 426 -47.19 25.99 -37.26
N ARG A 427 -47.01 26.89 -38.26
CA ARG A 427 -45.66 27.49 -38.50
C ARG A 427 -45.55 29.01 -38.47
N HIS A 428 -44.75 29.47 -37.49
CA HIS A 428 -43.70 30.48 -37.67
C HIS A 428 -42.30 29.74 -37.60
N LYS A 429 -41.10 30.36 -37.45
CA LYS A 429 -39.76 29.69 -37.71
C LYS A 429 -38.60 29.95 -36.67
N ARG A 430 -37.86 28.91 -36.09
CA ARG A 430 -36.54 28.83 -35.29
C ARG A 430 -36.61 28.43 -33.76
N LYS A 431 -35.60 27.94 -32.95
CA LYS A 431 -34.29 27.15 -33.05
C LYS A 431 -33.85 26.44 -31.67
N SER A 432 -32.56 26.41 -31.20
CA SER A 432 -31.98 25.43 -30.19
C SER A 432 -30.68 25.82 -29.37
N SER A 433 -30.20 24.94 -28.40
CA SER A 433 -29.27 25.12 -27.22
C SER A 433 -27.72 24.94 -27.33
N SER A 434 -26.92 25.23 -26.25
CA SER A 434 -25.43 25.43 -26.23
C SER A 434 -24.58 24.68 -25.14
N ALA A 435 -23.27 25.00 -25.04
CA ALA A 435 -22.22 24.21 -24.34
C ALA A 435 -21.52 24.86 -23.11
N ASP A 436 -22.01 26.01 -22.62
CA ASP A 436 -21.26 26.87 -21.67
C ASP A 436 -21.18 26.36 -20.22
N ASP A 437 -21.99 25.38 -19.83
CA ASP A 437 -22.14 24.98 -18.42
C ASP A 437 -20.99 24.11 -17.87
N ILE A 438 -20.32 23.31 -18.71
CA ILE A 438 -19.18 22.49 -18.27
C ILE A 438 -17.96 23.34 -17.90
N ALA A 439 -17.74 24.45 -18.61
CA ALA A 439 -16.61 25.36 -18.38
C ALA A 439 -16.61 26.03 -16.98
N ARG A 440 -17.69 25.86 -16.20
CA ARG A 440 -17.83 26.34 -14.82
C ARG A 440 -17.45 25.29 -13.76
N LEU A 441 -17.23 24.03 -14.14
CA LEU A 441 -16.96 22.92 -13.21
C LEU A 441 -15.48 22.74 -12.86
N TRP A 442 -14.57 23.29 -13.66
CA TRP A 442 -13.12 23.23 -13.44
C TRP A 442 -12.43 24.57 -13.69
N THR A 443 -11.17 24.67 -13.26
CA THR A 443 -10.25 25.69 -13.76
C THR A 443 -9.72 25.24 -15.13
N PRO A 444 -9.90 26.01 -16.22
CA PRO A 444 -9.49 25.60 -17.56
C PRO A 444 -7.95 25.58 -17.70
N ALA A 445 -7.44 24.78 -18.64
CA ALA A 445 -6.00 24.55 -18.83
C ALA A 445 -5.22 25.84 -19.16
N SER A 446 -5.88 26.85 -19.75
CA SER A 446 -5.32 28.19 -19.99
C SER A 446 -4.98 28.97 -18.73
N GLN A 447 -5.46 28.54 -17.55
CA GLN A 447 -5.12 29.10 -16.24
C GLN A 447 -4.18 28.20 -15.43
N PHE A 448 -3.73 27.06 -15.97
CA PHE A 448 -2.90 26.08 -15.25
C PHE A 448 -1.59 26.69 -14.70
N GLU A 449 -0.83 27.42 -15.52
CA GLU A 449 0.43 28.07 -15.11
C GLU A 449 0.20 29.03 -13.93
N LYS A 450 -0.84 29.87 -14.01
CA LYS A 450 -1.26 30.80 -12.95
C LYS A 450 -1.65 30.09 -11.65
N THR A 451 -2.21 28.87 -11.75
CA THR A 451 -2.62 28.04 -10.60
C THR A 451 -1.43 27.39 -9.91
N VAL A 452 -0.46 26.83 -10.66
CA VAL A 452 0.61 25.99 -10.09
C VAL A 452 1.91 26.73 -9.77
N LYS A 453 2.14 27.93 -10.33
CA LYS A 453 3.42 28.67 -10.26
C LYS A 453 4.03 28.83 -8.86
N ASP A 454 3.20 28.96 -7.82
CA ASP A 454 3.63 29.21 -6.43
C ASP A 454 3.80 27.92 -5.61
N TRP A 455 3.38 26.77 -6.17
CA TRP A 455 3.45 25.48 -5.46
C TRP A 455 4.91 25.04 -5.29
N SER A 456 5.27 24.59 -4.09
CA SER A 456 6.66 24.20 -3.78
C SER A 456 6.78 22.76 -3.27
N ARG A 457 5.68 22.13 -2.86
CA ARG A 457 5.67 20.81 -2.22
C ARG A 457 4.43 20.10 -2.74
N VAL A 458 4.60 19.13 -3.63
CA VAL A 458 3.50 18.54 -4.41
C VAL A 458 3.57 17.01 -4.38
N ARG A 459 2.41 16.36 -4.20
CA ARG A 459 2.22 14.93 -4.48
C ARG A 459 1.31 14.79 -5.68
N ILE A 460 1.71 14.02 -6.69
CA ILE A 460 0.90 13.69 -7.86
C ILE A 460 0.56 12.21 -7.80
N THR A 461 -0.73 11.87 -7.95
CA THR A 461 -1.21 10.49 -7.88
C THR A 461 -2.21 10.20 -8.99
N GLY A 462 -2.19 8.97 -9.47
CA GLY A 462 -2.95 8.51 -10.63
C GLY A 462 -2.64 7.05 -10.93
N GLY A 463 -3.62 6.29 -11.41
CA GLY A 463 -3.41 4.92 -11.88
C GLY A 463 -2.37 4.80 -12.99
N SER A 464 -2.12 3.59 -13.47
CA SER A 464 -1.28 3.37 -14.65
C SER A 464 -1.78 4.22 -15.83
N GLU A 465 -0.85 4.74 -16.64
CA GLU A 465 -1.12 5.52 -17.88
C GLU A 465 -1.95 6.81 -17.74
N SER A 466 -2.37 7.19 -16.52
CA SER A 466 -3.17 8.39 -16.24
C SER A 466 -2.53 9.75 -16.60
N GLY A 467 -1.26 9.78 -17.00
CA GLY A 467 -0.55 11.02 -17.37
C GLY A 467 0.25 11.68 -16.23
N LYS A 468 0.60 10.92 -15.18
CA LYS A 468 1.34 11.42 -14.01
C LYS A 468 2.60 12.22 -14.35
N SER A 469 3.58 11.57 -15.00
CA SER A 469 4.89 12.16 -15.29
C SER A 469 4.81 13.38 -16.24
N PRO A 470 4.04 13.34 -17.36
CA PRO A 470 3.76 14.55 -18.16
C PRO A 470 3.08 15.68 -17.39
N THR A 471 2.21 15.36 -16.42
CA THR A 471 1.57 16.38 -15.56
C THR A 471 2.57 16.99 -14.59
N ALA A 472 3.47 16.17 -14.04
CA ALA A 472 4.55 16.61 -13.16
C ALA A 472 5.56 17.50 -13.89
N GLU A 473 5.88 17.19 -15.14
CA GLU A 473 6.71 18.04 -16.00
C GLU A 473 6.03 19.38 -16.32
N ASN A 474 4.79 19.34 -16.83
CA ASN A 474 4.01 20.55 -17.11
C ASN A 474 3.99 21.49 -15.88
N LEU A 475 3.82 20.91 -14.69
CA LEU A 475 3.81 21.60 -13.40
C LEU A 475 5.19 22.14 -12.99
N ALA A 476 6.26 21.35 -13.12
CA ALA A 476 7.63 21.75 -12.78
C ALA A 476 8.12 22.90 -13.67
N VAL A 477 7.81 22.87 -14.97
CA VAL A 477 8.16 23.94 -15.91
C VAL A 477 7.40 25.23 -15.60
N CYS A 478 6.09 25.16 -15.30
CA CYS A 478 5.33 26.35 -14.86
C CYS A 478 5.89 26.97 -13.57
N ILE A 479 6.34 26.15 -12.61
CA ILE A 479 7.04 26.62 -11.41
C ILE A 479 8.34 27.35 -11.77
N LEU A 480 9.19 26.73 -12.60
CA LEU A 480 10.51 27.28 -12.96
C LEU A 480 10.44 28.54 -13.83
N LYS A 481 9.40 28.69 -14.66
CA LYS A 481 9.12 29.95 -15.38
C LYS A 481 8.87 31.14 -14.43
N THR A 482 8.27 30.89 -13.28
CA THR A 482 7.99 31.93 -12.26
C THR A 482 9.13 32.07 -11.25
N ARG A 483 9.86 31.00 -10.96
CA ARG A 483 11.01 30.96 -10.04
C ARG A 483 12.20 30.30 -10.74
N PRO A 484 13.00 31.08 -11.49
CA PRO A 484 14.16 30.57 -12.21
C PRO A 484 15.12 29.80 -11.29
N GLY A 485 15.58 28.65 -11.77
CA GLY A 485 16.28 27.67 -10.97
C GLY A 485 16.58 26.40 -11.76
N THR A 486 17.02 25.35 -11.08
CA THR A 486 17.34 24.04 -11.71
C THR A 486 16.32 22.96 -11.36
N ALA A 487 16.11 22.01 -12.27
CA ALA A 487 15.40 20.77 -11.97
C ALA A 487 16.38 19.62 -11.74
N LYS A 488 16.04 18.70 -10.83
CA LYS A 488 16.75 17.44 -10.58
C LYS A 488 15.74 16.29 -10.58
N LEU A 489 15.70 15.53 -11.67
CA LEU A 489 14.75 14.43 -11.86
C LEU A 489 15.37 13.08 -11.50
N PHE A 490 14.69 12.33 -10.64
CA PHE A 490 14.99 10.96 -10.26
C PHE A 490 13.87 10.09 -10.84
N ASN A 491 14.20 9.29 -11.85
CA ASN A 491 13.24 8.43 -12.55
C ASN A 491 13.78 6.98 -12.58
N PRO A 492 13.30 6.09 -11.69
CA PRO A 492 13.76 4.70 -11.63
C PRO A 492 13.28 3.83 -12.81
N GLN A 493 12.53 4.39 -13.76
CA GLN A 493 12.08 3.76 -15.00
C GLN A 493 12.49 4.59 -16.22
N HIS A 494 13.70 5.17 -16.21
CA HIS A 494 14.21 6.05 -17.26
C HIS A 494 14.14 5.44 -18.67
N ASP A 495 14.50 4.16 -18.80
CA ASP A 495 14.55 3.43 -20.07
C ASP A 495 13.17 2.95 -20.57
N SER A 496 12.08 3.41 -19.92
CA SER A 496 10.71 3.09 -20.32
C SER A 496 10.35 3.73 -21.65
N VAL A 497 9.68 2.96 -22.52
CA VAL A 497 9.06 3.45 -23.78
C VAL A 497 8.00 4.55 -23.52
N LYS A 498 7.59 4.75 -22.26
CA LYS A 498 6.66 5.80 -21.81
C LYS A 498 7.36 6.99 -21.15
N ASN A 499 8.67 7.16 -21.37
CA ASN A 499 9.41 8.32 -20.90
C ASN A 499 9.08 9.55 -21.76
N TYR A 500 8.36 10.51 -21.18
CA TYR A 500 7.96 11.78 -21.81
C TYR A 500 8.86 12.96 -21.41
N TRP A 501 9.80 12.78 -20.48
CA TRP A 501 10.53 13.87 -19.82
C TRP A 501 11.54 14.55 -20.76
N THR A 502 11.43 15.87 -20.90
CA THR A 502 12.48 16.76 -21.42
C THR A 502 13.42 17.27 -20.32
N ILE A 503 13.04 17.12 -19.05
CA ILE A 503 13.89 17.43 -17.88
C ILE A 503 15.06 16.42 -17.80
N PRO A 504 16.33 16.88 -17.70
CA PRO A 504 17.48 15.99 -17.52
C PRO A 504 17.38 15.09 -16.28
N VAL A 505 17.58 13.79 -16.48
CA VAL A 505 17.54 12.78 -15.40
C VAL A 505 18.90 12.73 -14.69
N VAL A 506 18.86 12.79 -13.36
CA VAL A 506 20.01 12.85 -12.44
C VAL A 506 20.17 11.55 -11.63
N GLY A 507 19.12 10.72 -11.57
CA GLY A 507 19.18 9.36 -11.04
C GLY A 507 18.22 8.43 -11.77
N THR A 508 18.69 7.25 -12.17
CA THR A 508 17.96 6.30 -13.03
C THR A 508 17.48 5.05 -12.29
N SER A 509 17.78 4.93 -10.98
CA SER A 509 17.45 3.76 -10.16
C SER A 509 16.74 4.12 -8.84
N HIS A 510 16.04 3.15 -8.25
CA HIS A 510 15.39 3.32 -6.94
C HIS A 510 16.40 3.64 -5.82
N ASN A 511 17.63 3.11 -5.89
CA ASN A 511 18.71 3.40 -4.94
C ASN A 511 19.22 4.85 -5.07
N GLU A 512 19.17 5.44 -6.26
CA GLU A 512 19.51 6.86 -6.46
C GLU A 512 18.36 7.78 -6.07
N SER A 513 17.11 7.33 -6.24
CA SER A 513 15.94 8.02 -5.68
C SER A 513 16.01 8.08 -4.15
N GLU A 514 16.36 6.97 -3.47
CA GLU A 514 16.62 6.95 -2.02
C GLU A 514 17.72 7.95 -1.61
N LYS A 515 18.87 7.91 -2.29
CA LYS A 515 19.98 8.84 -2.06
C LYS A 515 19.55 10.29 -2.31
N GLY A 516 18.79 10.56 -3.37
CA GLY A 516 18.27 11.88 -3.72
C GLY A 516 17.34 12.45 -2.65
N ILE A 517 16.43 11.65 -2.11
CA ILE A 517 15.57 12.02 -0.98
C ILE A 517 16.40 12.34 0.26
N SER A 518 17.41 11.52 0.59
CA SER A 518 18.30 11.79 1.73
C SER A 518 19.16 13.05 1.52
N THR A 519 19.64 13.30 0.31
CA THR A 519 20.41 14.49 -0.04
C THR A 519 19.54 15.75 0.02
N LEU A 520 18.31 15.70 -0.47
CA LEU A 520 17.37 16.82 -0.36
C LEU A 520 17.01 17.12 1.09
N ALA A 521 16.77 16.11 1.93
CA ALA A 521 16.53 16.31 3.36
C ALA A 521 17.73 16.98 4.05
N LYS A 522 18.96 16.58 3.72
CA LYS A 522 20.19 17.24 4.19
C LYS A 522 20.33 18.68 3.66
N LEU A 523 20.00 18.93 2.40
CA LEU A 523 20.07 20.27 1.81
C LEU A 523 19.06 21.22 2.45
N VAL A 524 17.85 20.74 2.78
CA VAL A 524 16.86 21.47 3.58
C VAL A 524 17.43 21.83 4.96
N ASP A 525 18.10 20.91 5.65
CA ASP A 525 18.73 21.17 6.95
C ASP A 525 19.91 22.17 6.86
N LEU A 526 20.82 21.99 5.90
CA LEU A 526 21.95 22.88 5.66
C LEU A 526 21.51 24.30 5.31
N ARG A 527 20.52 24.46 4.41
CA ARG A 527 19.93 25.77 4.10
C ARG A 527 19.20 26.35 5.31
N SER A 528 18.53 25.53 6.13
CA SER A 528 17.86 25.99 7.36
C SER A 528 18.85 26.54 8.40
N THR A 529 20.01 25.89 8.55
CA THR A 529 21.09 26.26 9.47
C THR A 529 22.08 27.29 8.88
N GLY A 530 21.82 27.81 7.69
CA GLY A 530 22.63 28.87 7.06
C GLY A 530 23.98 28.40 6.52
N LYS A 531 24.19 27.08 6.39
CA LYS A 531 25.43 26.47 5.87
C LYS A 531 25.43 26.32 4.34
N GLU A 532 24.29 26.51 3.71
CA GLU A 532 24.07 26.45 2.25
C GLU A 532 23.25 27.66 1.79
N SER A 533 23.52 28.13 0.56
CA SER A 533 22.83 29.32 0.03
C SER A 533 21.35 29.03 -0.28
N ARG A 534 20.50 30.04 -0.13
CA ARG A 534 19.08 30.02 -0.53
C ARG A 534 18.80 30.81 -1.81
N GLU A 535 19.82 31.40 -2.43
CA GLU A 535 19.66 32.32 -3.58
C GLU A 535 19.07 31.61 -4.80
N GLN A 536 19.54 30.39 -5.10
CA GLN A 536 19.05 29.61 -6.22
C GLN A 536 17.92 28.65 -5.79
N PHE A 537 16.81 28.71 -6.53
CA PHE A 537 15.72 27.75 -6.42
C PHE A 537 16.11 26.43 -7.10
N GLU A 538 15.73 25.31 -6.48
CA GLU A 538 15.88 23.97 -7.07
C GLU A 538 14.57 23.21 -6.91
N VAL A 539 14.06 22.58 -7.97
CA VAL A 539 12.94 21.63 -7.89
C VAL A 539 13.44 20.21 -8.06
N TRP A 540 13.22 19.39 -7.05
CA TRP A 540 13.59 17.98 -7.02
C TRP A 540 12.35 17.14 -7.31
N ILE A 541 12.45 16.24 -8.29
CA ILE A 541 11.32 15.46 -8.81
C ILE A 541 11.63 13.98 -8.63
N PHE A 542 10.77 13.27 -7.92
CA PHE A 542 10.90 11.84 -7.66
C PHE A 542 9.73 11.11 -8.33
N ASP A 543 10.01 10.51 -9.48
CA ASP A 543 9.04 9.64 -10.14
C ASP A 543 8.99 8.27 -9.45
N GLU A 544 7.83 7.60 -9.51
CA GLU A 544 7.62 6.27 -8.94
C GLU A 544 8.07 6.13 -7.46
N ILE A 545 7.58 7.04 -6.61
CA ILE A 545 7.94 7.07 -5.17
C ILE A 545 7.39 5.87 -4.38
N ASP A 546 6.17 5.41 -4.68
CA ASP A 546 5.52 4.32 -3.92
C ASP A 546 6.21 2.96 -4.19
N SER A 547 6.67 2.74 -5.42
CA SER A 547 7.48 1.56 -5.79
C SER A 547 8.91 1.68 -5.28
N THR A 548 9.51 2.89 -5.28
CA THR A 548 10.80 3.16 -4.62
C THR A 548 10.75 2.82 -3.13
N MET A 549 9.74 3.30 -2.40
CA MET A 549 9.49 2.95 -0.99
C MET A 549 9.34 1.44 -0.79
N SER A 550 8.75 0.74 -1.76
CA SER A 550 8.52 -0.70 -1.69
C SER A 550 9.76 -1.54 -1.99
N HIS A 551 10.64 -1.08 -2.88
CA HIS A 551 11.91 -1.74 -3.22
C HIS A 551 12.95 -1.65 -2.09
N THR A 552 12.88 -0.62 -1.24
CA THR A 552 13.84 -0.41 -0.13
C THR A 552 13.46 -1.20 1.13
N HIS A 553 13.79 -2.51 1.14
CA HIS A 553 13.64 -3.36 2.32
C HIS A 553 14.31 -2.75 3.57
N GLY A 554 13.63 -2.80 4.71
CA GLY A 554 14.13 -2.30 6.01
C GLY A 554 14.18 -0.77 6.18
N LYS A 555 14.29 0.03 5.11
CA LYS A 555 14.53 1.48 5.20
C LYS A 555 13.28 2.37 5.19
N LYS A 556 12.08 1.82 4.95
CA LYS A 556 10.84 2.60 4.70
C LYS A 556 10.58 3.73 5.71
N SER A 557 10.85 3.52 7.00
CA SER A 557 10.71 4.54 8.05
C SER A 557 11.67 5.73 7.89
N VAL A 558 12.92 5.47 7.48
CA VAL A 558 13.93 6.53 7.26
C VAL A 558 13.57 7.39 6.04
N ILE A 559 13.09 6.77 4.96
CA ILE A 559 12.67 7.48 3.76
C ILE A 559 11.38 8.28 4.05
N GLY A 560 10.41 7.68 4.75
CA GLY A 560 9.22 8.38 5.23
C GLY A 560 9.55 9.60 6.10
N GLY A 561 10.48 9.46 7.06
CA GLY A 561 10.97 10.56 7.87
C GLY A 561 11.60 11.70 7.06
N ASN A 562 12.44 11.37 6.07
CA ASN A 562 13.03 12.35 5.15
C ASN A 562 11.95 13.07 4.32
N VAL A 563 11.00 12.33 3.73
CA VAL A 563 9.88 12.91 2.96
C VAL A 563 9.03 13.83 3.85
N ASN A 564 8.72 13.41 5.08
CA ASN A 564 7.97 14.21 6.06
C ASN A 564 8.69 15.53 6.40
N PHE A 565 10.01 15.49 6.61
CA PHE A 565 10.82 16.69 6.82
C PHE A 565 10.81 17.62 5.60
N ILE A 566 10.96 17.08 4.39
CA ILE A 566 10.93 17.84 3.12
C ILE A 566 9.58 18.53 2.93
N ILE A 567 8.46 17.82 3.07
CA ILE A 567 7.11 18.40 2.87
C ILE A 567 6.70 19.40 3.97
N LYS A 568 7.42 19.44 5.10
CA LYS A 568 7.24 20.46 6.14
C LYS A 568 8.14 21.68 5.95
N GLN A 569 9.39 21.50 5.48
CA GLN A 569 10.40 22.57 5.52
C GLN A 569 10.86 23.15 4.18
N ALA A 570 10.80 22.40 3.06
CA ALA A 570 11.51 22.78 1.82
C ALA A 570 11.18 24.19 1.27
N SER A 571 9.91 24.60 1.31
CA SER A 571 9.46 25.92 0.85
C SER A 571 10.07 27.09 1.62
N HIS A 572 10.47 26.91 2.89
CA HIS A 572 11.15 27.95 3.68
C HIS A 572 12.64 28.09 3.34
N GLN A 573 13.18 27.14 2.56
CA GLN A 573 14.59 27.05 2.18
C GLN A 573 14.84 27.34 0.69
N ASN A 574 13.84 27.92 0.01
CA ASN A 574 13.83 28.10 -1.44
C ASN A 574 14.06 26.78 -2.23
N LEU A 575 13.42 25.70 -1.78
CA LEU A 575 13.48 24.38 -2.40
C LEU A 575 12.08 23.88 -2.78
N GLY A 576 12.00 23.22 -3.94
CA GLY A 576 10.83 22.55 -4.47
C GLY A 576 10.95 21.03 -4.40
N ALA A 577 9.84 20.34 -4.09
CA ALA A 577 9.77 18.88 -4.10
C ALA A 577 8.47 18.40 -4.77
N ILE A 578 8.59 17.48 -5.73
CA ILE A 578 7.47 16.84 -6.44
C ILE A 578 7.63 15.32 -6.29
N PHE A 579 6.65 14.67 -5.67
CA PHE A 579 6.61 13.22 -5.45
C PHE A 579 5.49 12.59 -6.28
N ILE A 580 5.79 11.59 -7.11
CA ILE A 580 4.84 11.01 -8.07
C ILE A 580 4.58 9.55 -7.72
N GLY A 581 3.37 9.27 -7.21
CA GLY A 581 2.95 7.96 -6.74
C GLY A 581 1.80 7.38 -7.56
N GLN A 582 1.52 6.08 -7.39
CA GLN A 582 0.35 5.45 -7.99
C GLN A 582 -0.87 5.56 -7.06
N ASN A 583 -0.66 5.46 -5.74
CA ASN A 583 -1.73 5.37 -4.76
C ASN A 583 -2.13 6.74 -4.20
N ALA A 584 -3.44 7.00 -4.06
CA ALA A 584 -3.97 8.16 -3.33
C ALA A 584 -4.09 7.91 -1.81
N ASN A 585 -3.78 6.70 -1.34
CA ASN A 585 -3.62 6.35 0.06
C ASN A 585 -2.21 6.70 0.57
N VAL A 586 -2.06 6.80 1.89
CA VAL A 586 -0.84 7.23 2.59
C VAL A 586 -0.23 6.11 3.45
N SER A 587 -0.98 5.03 3.71
CA SER A 587 -0.59 3.92 4.59
C SER A 587 0.71 3.17 4.20
N GLU A 588 1.26 3.42 3.01
CA GLU A 588 2.52 2.82 2.53
C GLU A 588 3.79 3.50 3.09
N TYR A 589 3.64 4.60 3.84
CA TYR A 589 4.71 5.40 4.45
C TYR A 589 4.73 5.18 5.98
N PRO A 590 5.57 4.27 6.53
CA PRO A 590 5.57 3.99 7.96
C PRO A 590 6.03 5.22 8.77
N GLY A 591 5.25 5.60 9.79
CA GLY A 591 5.52 6.80 10.59
C GLY A 591 5.08 8.12 9.96
N MET A 592 4.35 8.08 8.83
CA MET A 592 3.59 9.23 8.31
C MET A 592 2.09 8.97 8.38
N ASP A 593 1.30 10.03 8.51
CA ASP A 593 -0.15 9.97 8.38
C ASP A 593 -0.69 10.86 7.24
N ARG A 594 -2.02 10.83 7.01
CA ARG A 594 -2.67 11.67 5.98
C ARG A 594 -2.64 13.16 6.34
N SER A 595 -2.34 13.53 7.59
CA SER A 595 -2.17 14.92 8.03
C SER A 595 -0.78 15.48 7.71
N ASP A 596 0.25 14.64 7.61
CA ASP A 596 1.57 15.07 7.11
C ASP A 596 1.48 15.58 5.67
N TRP A 597 0.80 14.83 4.80
CA TRP A 597 0.59 15.23 3.39
C TRP A 597 -0.35 16.42 3.22
N ASN A 598 -1.08 16.85 4.26
CA ASN A 598 -1.85 18.10 4.23
C ASN A 598 -0.96 19.36 4.18
N ASN A 599 0.36 19.23 4.38
CA ASN A 599 1.36 20.29 4.21
C ASN A 599 1.81 20.45 2.73
N ALA A 600 1.49 19.49 1.87
CA ALA A 600 1.75 19.53 0.43
C ALA A 600 0.46 19.77 -0.36
N VAL A 601 0.61 20.21 -1.62
CA VAL A 601 -0.48 20.20 -2.60
C VAL A 601 -0.63 18.79 -3.12
N ASN A 602 -1.82 18.19 -3.00
CA ASN A 602 -2.06 16.84 -3.50
C ASN A 602 -2.91 16.92 -4.77
N VAL A 603 -2.42 16.32 -5.86
CA VAL A 603 -3.04 16.30 -7.18
C VAL A 603 -3.45 14.87 -7.50
N HIS A 604 -4.73 14.64 -7.74
CA HIS A 604 -5.31 13.32 -7.95
C HIS A 604 -5.96 13.27 -9.34
N ILE A 605 -5.33 12.56 -10.27
CA ILE A 605 -5.71 12.56 -11.69
C ILE A 605 -6.81 11.51 -11.94
N GLY A 606 -7.90 11.92 -12.61
CA GLY A 606 -8.99 11.04 -13.00
C GLY A 606 -9.57 10.24 -11.83
N ALA A 607 -9.58 8.90 -11.96
CA ALA A 607 -10.18 7.98 -10.98
C ALA A 607 -9.65 8.15 -9.55
N ASN A 608 -8.36 8.49 -9.37
CA ASN A 608 -7.78 8.72 -8.05
C ASN A 608 -8.44 9.88 -7.28
N ALA A 609 -9.23 10.74 -7.94
CA ALA A 609 -10.06 11.74 -7.26
C ALA A 609 -11.11 11.07 -6.35
N TYR A 610 -11.73 9.95 -6.74
CA TYR A 610 -12.69 9.24 -5.88
C TYR A 610 -12.02 8.67 -4.63
N ASP A 611 -10.81 8.10 -4.78
CA ASP A 611 -10.02 7.60 -3.65
C ASP A 611 -9.56 8.74 -2.74
N ALA A 612 -9.20 9.89 -3.33
CA ALA A 612 -8.81 11.07 -2.60
C ALA A 612 -9.96 11.64 -1.75
N ILE A 613 -11.15 11.76 -2.34
CA ILE A 613 -12.39 12.23 -1.67
C ILE A 613 -12.83 11.24 -0.59
N THR A 614 -12.92 9.95 -0.92
CA THR A 614 -13.49 8.92 -0.02
C THR A 614 -12.61 8.69 1.20
N ASN A 615 -11.29 8.69 1.04
CA ASN A 615 -10.35 8.54 2.15
C ASN A 615 -10.00 9.88 2.84
N SER A 616 -10.70 10.98 2.53
CA SER A 616 -10.45 12.30 3.14
C SER A 616 -11.20 12.50 4.45
N ASN A 617 -10.45 12.75 5.52
CA ASN A 617 -10.97 13.24 6.80
C ASN A 617 -11.20 14.77 6.83
N ARG A 618 -10.97 15.48 5.72
CA ARG A 618 -11.12 16.96 5.62
C ARG A 618 -12.52 17.41 5.18
N PHE A 619 -13.41 16.49 4.76
CA PHE A 619 -14.68 16.83 4.11
C PHE A 619 -15.87 16.23 4.85
N THR A 620 -16.97 16.98 4.93
CA THR A 620 -18.26 16.46 5.35
C THR A 620 -18.83 15.48 4.32
N SER A 621 -19.75 14.59 4.72
CA SER A 621 -20.41 13.65 3.80
C SER A 621 -21.12 14.34 2.63
N GLU A 622 -21.66 15.54 2.86
CA GLU A 622 -22.31 16.35 1.83
C GLU A 622 -21.30 16.93 0.83
N GLU A 623 -20.14 17.40 1.30
CA GLU A 623 -19.04 17.85 0.42
C GLU A 623 -18.45 16.67 -0.37
N GLN A 624 -18.27 15.49 0.25
CA GLN A 624 -17.85 14.28 -0.47
C GLN A 624 -18.83 13.93 -1.58
N ALA A 625 -20.15 14.00 -1.33
CA ALA A 625 -21.18 13.75 -2.35
C ALA A 625 -21.13 14.78 -3.49
N LYS A 626 -20.99 16.08 -3.19
CA LYS A 626 -20.87 17.15 -4.20
C LYS A 626 -19.62 17.00 -5.06
N LEU A 627 -18.48 16.65 -4.45
CA LEU A 627 -17.23 16.41 -5.16
C LEU A 627 -17.32 15.17 -6.06
N LYS A 628 -17.93 14.07 -5.59
CA LYS A 628 -18.19 12.88 -6.42
C LYS A 628 -19.09 13.21 -7.61
N ALA A 629 -20.25 13.84 -7.38
CA ALA A 629 -21.16 14.27 -8.45
C ALA A 629 -20.54 15.26 -9.47
N THR A 630 -19.51 16.01 -9.08
CA THR A 630 -18.72 16.84 -10.00
C THR A 630 -17.70 15.99 -10.77
N THR A 631 -17.04 15.04 -10.09
CA THR A 631 -16.11 14.08 -10.70
C THR A 631 -16.82 13.20 -11.74
N ASP A 632 -18.06 12.77 -11.48
CA ASP A 632 -18.89 12.00 -12.41
C ASP A 632 -19.09 12.76 -13.73
N LYS A 633 -19.57 14.01 -13.64
CA LYS A 633 -19.80 14.90 -14.80
C LYS A 633 -18.53 15.21 -15.59
N LEU A 634 -17.41 15.43 -14.91
CA LEU A 634 -16.13 15.69 -15.57
C LEU A 634 -15.56 14.42 -16.22
N THR A 635 -15.83 13.24 -15.64
CA THR A 635 -15.46 11.94 -16.23
C THR A 635 -16.30 11.65 -17.46
N GLU A 636 -17.61 11.85 -17.40
CA GLU A 636 -18.53 11.72 -18.55
C GLU A 636 -18.15 12.69 -19.68
N PHE A 637 -17.95 13.97 -19.38
CA PHE A 637 -17.55 14.97 -20.37
C PHE A 637 -16.20 14.66 -21.02
N CYS A 638 -15.16 14.37 -20.24
CA CYS A 638 -13.86 14.00 -20.80
C CYS A 638 -13.93 12.72 -21.64
N THR A 639 -14.70 11.72 -21.21
CA THR A 639 -14.86 10.46 -21.95
C THR A 639 -15.58 10.71 -23.28
N GLY A 640 -16.75 11.35 -23.25
CA GLY A 640 -17.51 11.68 -24.46
C GLY A 640 -16.77 12.60 -25.43
N LYS A 641 -15.99 13.59 -24.94
CA LYS A 641 -15.15 14.44 -25.81
C LYS A 641 -13.94 13.72 -26.38
N ASN A 642 -13.34 12.79 -25.63
CA ASN A 642 -12.27 11.95 -26.15
C ASN A 642 -12.81 10.96 -27.21
N GLU A 643 -13.99 10.39 -27.00
CA GLU A 643 -14.67 9.54 -28.00
C GLU A 643 -15.07 10.33 -29.27
N GLU A 644 -15.67 11.51 -29.13
CA GLU A 644 -16.00 12.43 -30.24
C GLU A 644 -14.79 12.79 -31.11
N LEU A 645 -13.61 12.88 -30.50
CA LEU A 645 -12.35 13.27 -31.15
C LEU A 645 -11.44 12.08 -31.51
N GLY A 646 -11.83 10.83 -31.20
CA GLY A 646 -11.02 9.63 -31.45
C GLY A 646 -9.72 9.56 -30.62
N LEU A 647 -9.70 10.15 -29.42
CA LEU A 647 -8.52 10.26 -28.56
C LEU A 647 -8.51 9.17 -27.48
N ASP A 648 -7.56 8.24 -27.55
CA ASP A 648 -7.33 7.28 -26.46
C ASP A 648 -6.76 7.95 -25.18
N LYS A 649 -6.94 7.30 -24.03
CA LYS A 649 -6.41 7.71 -22.71
C LYS A 649 -4.90 7.92 -22.68
N THR A 650 -4.12 7.30 -23.57
CA THR A 650 -2.68 7.52 -23.69
C THR A 650 -2.31 8.75 -24.55
N ASN A 651 -3.23 9.27 -25.37
CA ASN A 651 -2.95 10.32 -26.36
C ASN A 651 -2.55 11.66 -25.69
N PRO A 652 -1.46 12.32 -26.10
CA PRO A 652 -1.04 13.62 -25.57
C PRO A 652 -2.14 14.68 -25.47
N ASN A 653 -3.10 14.68 -26.41
CA ASN A 653 -4.16 15.68 -26.51
C ASN A 653 -5.48 15.29 -25.82
N ALA A 654 -5.60 14.09 -25.25
CA ALA A 654 -6.84 13.66 -24.60
C ALA A 654 -7.19 14.53 -23.39
N TYR A 655 -8.47 14.90 -23.27
CA TYR A 655 -9.02 15.65 -22.15
C TYR A 655 -8.90 14.87 -20.86
N ARG A 656 -8.31 15.51 -19.84
CA ARG A 656 -8.07 14.96 -18.51
C ARG A 656 -8.30 16.03 -17.47
N PHE A 657 -8.72 15.64 -16.28
CA PHE A 657 -8.86 16.52 -15.12
C PHE A 657 -8.10 15.96 -13.92
N ALA A 658 -7.80 16.83 -12.96
CA ALA A 658 -7.35 16.43 -11.64
C ALA A 658 -8.13 17.17 -10.54
N LEU A 659 -8.33 16.49 -9.41
CA LEU A 659 -8.72 17.10 -8.15
C LEU A 659 -7.48 17.63 -7.44
N VAL A 660 -7.51 18.90 -7.03
CA VAL A 660 -6.41 19.57 -6.31
C VAL A 660 -6.82 19.82 -4.86
N LEU A 661 -6.02 19.29 -3.94
CA LEU A 661 -6.13 19.48 -2.49
C LEU A 661 -4.94 20.31 -1.99
N GLU A 662 -5.09 21.63 -2.06
CA GLU A 662 -4.06 22.60 -1.66
C GLU A 662 -4.16 22.94 -0.16
N PRO A 663 -3.03 23.14 0.56
CA PRO A 663 -3.07 23.54 1.97
C PRO A 663 -3.89 24.82 2.19
N ASN A 664 -4.74 24.82 3.20
CA ASN A 664 -5.59 25.95 3.61
C ASN A 664 -6.58 26.49 2.56
N LYS A 665 -6.84 25.74 1.46
CA LYS A 665 -7.89 26.07 0.48
C LYS A 665 -8.96 24.99 0.41
N LYS A 666 -10.12 25.33 -0.16
CA LYS A 666 -11.15 24.34 -0.53
C LYS A 666 -10.67 23.49 -1.72
N PRO A 667 -11.13 22.23 -1.85
CA PRO A 667 -10.85 21.39 -3.02
C PRO A 667 -11.39 22.03 -4.30
N TYR A 668 -10.65 21.90 -5.41
CA TYR A 668 -11.07 22.35 -6.74
C TYR A 668 -10.60 21.41 -7.84
N PHE A 669 -11.28 21.43 -8.99
CA PHE A 669 -10.88 20.68 -10.18
C PHE A 669 -10.09 21.57 -11.14
N VAL A 670 -9.11 20.98 -11.82
CA VAL A 670 -8.36 21.59 -12.91
C VAL A 670 -8.43 20.72 -14.16
N GLU A 671 -8.63 21.34 -15.31
CA GLU A 671 -8.35 20.75 -16.61
C GLU A 671 -6.83 20.64 -16.79
N LEU A 672 -6.33 19.47 -17.13
CA LEU A 672 -4.89 19.25 -17.31
C LEU A 672 -4.48 19.65 -18.74
N PRO A 673 -3.43 20.48 -18.92
CA PRO A 673 -2.88 20.75 -20.24
C PRO A 673 -2.41 19.46 -20.94
N ARG A 674 -2.43 19.47 -22.27
CA ARG A 674 -1.87 18.41 -23.12
C ARG A 674 -0.43 18.05 -22.70
N PHE A 675 -0.01 16.81 -22.94
CA PHE A 675 1.38 16.42 -22.70
C PHE A 675 2.32 17.22 -23.62
N GLY A 676 3.51 17.60 -23.12
CA GLY A 676 4.43 18.49 -23.83
C GLY A 676 3.84 19.86 -24.14
N CYS A 677 2.95 20.40 -23.28
CA CYS A 677 2.51 21.79 -23.36
C CYS A 677 3.62 22.72 -22.86
N TYR A 678 4.26 22.34 -21.75
CA TYR A 678 5.42 23.01 -21.17
C TYR A 678 6.59 22.02 -21.14
N THR A 679 7.68 22.34 -21.82
CA THR A 679 8.92 21.55 -21.89
C THR A 679 10.08 22.30 -21.25
N TYR A 680 11.10 21.59 -20.78
CA TYR A 680 12.23 22.17 -20.05
C TYR A 680 13.02 23.18 -20.88
N ASP A 681 13.08 23.00 -22.21
CA ASP A 681 13.71 23.93 -23.17
C ASP A 681 13.07 25.33 -23.19
N GLN A 682 11.87 25.49 -22.61
CA GLN A 682 11.18 26.79 -22.47
C GLN A 682 11.69 27.60 -21.27
N ILE A 683 12.65 27.09 -20.50
CA ILE A 683 13.25 27.76 -19.35
C ILE A 683 14.61 28.32 -19.79
N THR A 684 14.75 29.64 -19.82
CA THR A 684 16.02 30.29 -20.15
C THR A 684 17.11 29.87 -19.15
N PRO A 685 18.23 29.27 -19.57
CA PRO A 685 19.25 28.78 -18.66
C PRO A 685 19.99 29.94 -17.99
N VAL A 686 19.90 30.03 -16.66
CA VAL A 686 20.70 30.95 -15.85
C VAL A 686 22.11 30.38 -15.73
N ASN A 687 22.97 30.69 -16.71
CA ASN A 687 24.32 30.12 -16.79
C ASN A 687 25.41 31.18 -16.55
N THR A 688 26.39 30.79 -15.72
CA THR A 688 27.75 31.36 -15.62
C THR A 688 27.87 32.90 -15.46
N LEU A 689 27.88 33.36 -14.21
CA LEU A 689 28.82 34.41 -13.78
C LEU A 689 30.00 33.75 -13.06
N VAL A 690 31.04 33.41 -13.82
CA VAL A 690 32.35 33.01 -13.31
C VAL A 690 33.36 34.09 -13.73
N ALA A 691 34.37 34.35 -12.89
CA ALA A 691 35.20 35.55 -12.97
C ALA A 691 35.97 35.72 -14.30
N GLY A 692 36.09 36.97 -14.75
CA GLY A 692 36.96 37.44 -15.83
C GLY A 692 37.29 38.92 -15.60
N ASN A 693 38.56 39.30 -15.77
CA ASN A 693 39.12 40.55 -15.23
C ASN A 693 39.23 41.70 -16.27
N ASP A 694 39.17 42.92 -15.72
CA ASP A 694 39.86 44.15 -16.18
C ASP A 694 39.45 44.91 -17.46
N ALA A 695 39.92 46.18 -17.48
CA ALA A 695 40.12 47.08 -18.63
C ALA A 695 38.90 47.79 -19.28
N SER A 696 38.33 48.73 -18.54
CA SER A 696 38.11 50.14 -18.96
C SER A 696 37.62 50.48 -20.40
N ASN A 697 36.48 51.20 -20.49
CA ASN A 697 36.55 52.66 -20.63
C ASN A 697 35.23 53.42 -20.36
N ASN A 698 35.37 54.71 -20.04
CA ASN A 698 34.30 55.59 -19.55
C ASN A 698 33.34 56.11 -20.64
N ALA A 699 32.08 56.38 -20.26
CA ALA A 699 31.49 57.72 -20.41
C ALA A 699 30.23 57.95 -19.54
N SER A 700 30.27 59.02 -18.72
CA SER A 700 29.13 59.84 -18.22
C SER A 700 27.86 59.17 -17.64
N ASN A 701 27.75 59.21 -16.31
CA ASN A 701 26.49 59.18 -15.55
C ASN A 701 25.87 60.60 -15.45
N SER A 702 24.55 60.73 -15.58
CA SER A 702 23.73 61.71 -14.85
C SER A 702 22.24 61.37 -14.96
N GLN A 703 21.48 61.45 -13.86
CA GLN A 703 20.14 60.85 -13.72
C GLN A 703 19.00 61.88 -13.77
N SER A 704 17.84 61.52 -14.34
CA SER A 704 16.53 61.84 -13.75
C SER A 704 15.34 61.04 -14.33
N LEU A 705 14.57 60.44 -13.41
CA LEU A 705 13.10 60.27 -13.36
C LEU A 705 12.28 59.74 -14.57
N GLU A 706 11.73 58.52 -14.36
CA GLU A 706 10.47 57.96 -14.89
C GLU A 706 10.33 57.67 -16.41
N PRO A 707 9.62 56.59 -16.78
CA PRO A 707 8.14 56.64 -16.82
C PRO A 707 7.43 55.51 -16.04
N LEU A 708 6.18 55.76 -15.66
CA LEU A 708 5.32 54.77 -14.99
C LEU A 708 4.89 53.60 -15.88
N GLN A 709 4.97 52.41 -15.29
CA GLN A 709 3.95 51.35 -15.25
C GLN A 709 2.82 51.33 -16.31
N SER A 710 2.81 50.25 -17.10
CA SER A 710 1.64 49.35 -17.28
C SER A 710 0.43 49.84 -18.12
N LYS A 711 -0.38 48.98 -18.76
CA LYS A 711 -0.72 47.58 -18.46
C LYS A 711 -0.82 46.67 -19.70
N ASP A 712 -0.67 45.38 -19.42
CA ASP A 712 -0.98 44.24 -20.27
C ASP A 712 -2.48 44.15 -20.62
N ILE A 713 -2.85 43.25 -21.55
CA ILE A 713 -3.58 42.01 -21.18
C ILE A 713 -3.72 41.04 -22.39
N ALA A 714 -3.29 39.79 -22.13
CA ALA A 714 -3.79 38.49 -22.60
C ALA A 714 -4.40 38.30 -24.02
N VAL A 715 -3.72 37.45 -24.82
CA VAL A 715 -4.11 36.05 -25.16
C VAL A 715 -5.54 35.76 -25.65
N ALA A 716 -5.66 35.17 -26.85
CA ALA A 716 -6.45 33.93 -27.12
C ALA A 716 -6.26 33.39 -28.55
N VAL A 717 -6.34 32.06 -28.68
CA VAL A 717 -6.55 31.27 -29.92
C VAL A 717 -7.84 30.47 -29.68
N ALA A 718 -8.79 30.27 -30.60
CA ALA A 718 -8.88 30.59 -32.03
C ALA A 718 -10.28 31.15 -32.39
N GLY A 719 -10.57 31.34 -33.68
CA GLY A 719 -11.95 31.09 -34.16
C GLY A 719 -12.79 32.27 -34.65
N ASP A 720 -12.21 33.36 -35.13
CA ASP A 720 -12.94 34.27 -36.04
C ASP A 720 -12.01 34.86 -37.11
N ARG A 721 -12.53 35.18 -38.30
CA ARG A 721 -11.76 35.88 -39.33
C ARG A 721 -11.71 37.37 -39.00
N GLY A 722 -10.72 37.75 -38.20
CA GLY A 722 -10.49 39.13 -37.79
C GLY A 722 -10.43 40.07 -39.00
N VAL A 723 -11.51 40.84 -39.21
CA VAL A 723 -11.59 41.86 -40.25
C VAL A 723 -10.46 42.87 -39.99
N MET A 724 -9.61 43.11 -40.98
CA MET A 724 -8.54 44.11 -40.93
C MET A 724 -8.93 45.33 -41.76
N CYS A 725 -8.36 46.50 -41.45
CA CYS A 725 -8.65 47.70 -42.25
C CYS A 725 -8.02 47.61 -43.65
N ALA A 726 -8.87 47.59 -44.69
CA ALA A 726 -8.43 47.59 -46.08
C ALA A 726 -7.54 48.79 -46.49
N GLY A 727 -7.51 49.87 -45.69
CA GLY A 727 -6.67 51.05 -45.96
C GLY A 727 -5.32 51.07 -45.25
N CYS A 728 -5.10 50.28 -44.18
CA CYS A 728 -3.84 50.33 -43.41
C CYS A 728 -3.45 49.03 -42.68
N GLY A 729 -4.18 47.93 -42.87
CA GLY A 729 -3.96 46.65 -42.17
C GLY A 729 -4.36 46.61 -40.70
N SER A 730 -4.58 47.76 -40.04
CA SER A 730 -4.88 47.78 -38.60
C SER A 730 -6.14 47.00 -38.21
N THR A 731 -6.03 46.28 -37.10
CA THR A 731 -7.12 45.57 -36.39
C THR A 731 -7.89 46.46 -35.40
N ASN A 732 -7.43 47.70 -35.14
CA ASN A 732 -8.09 48.64 -34.23
C ASN A 732 -9.34 49.28 -34.88
N ILE A 733 -10.46 48.56 -34.82
CA ILE A 733 -11.65 48.84 -35.64
C ILE A 733 -12.89 48.99 -34.76
N LYS A 734 -13.74 49.94 -35.14
CA LYS A 734 -15.07 50.21 -34.58
C LYS A 734 -16.13 49.64 -35.53
N ARG A 735 -17.11 48.88 -35.03
CA ARG A 735 -18.35 48.58 -35.78
C ARG A 735 -19.18 49.87 -35.87
N ASN A 736 -19.52 50.30 -37.08
CA ASN A 736 -20.10 51.63 -37.37
C ASN A 736 -21.52 51.49 -37.96
N GLY A 737 -22.40 50.78 -37.25
CA GLY A 737 -23.77 50.47 -37.68
C GLY A 737 -23.89 49.36 -38.74
N LYS A 738 -25.09 49.16 -39.27
CA LYS A 738 -25.39 48.27 -40.41
C LYS A 738 -26.19 49.02 -41.45
N ILE A 739 -25.97 48.71 -42.74
CA ILE A 739 -26.77 49.23 -43.86
C ILE A 739 -27.07 48.07 -44.80
N ALA A 740 -28.32 47.91 -45.24
CA ALA A 740 -28.78 46.79 -46.06
C ALA A 740 -28.35 45.41 -45.50
N GLY A 741 -28.43 45.23 -44.18
CA GLY A 741 -28.01 44.00 -43.46
C GLY A 741 -26.50 43.83 -43.27
N LYS A 742 -25.67 44.41 -44.15
CA LYS A 742 -24.21 44.37 -44.13
C LYS A 742 -23.62 45.18 -42.97
N GLN A 743 -22.55 44.67 -42.37
CA GLN A 743 -21.88 45.28 -41.23
C GLN A 743 -20.89 46.35 -41.70
N LYS A 744 -21.04 47.59 -41.21
CA LYS A 744 -20.06 48.66 -41.46
C LYS A 744 -18.97 48.68 -40.39
N TYR A 745 -17.77 49.02 -40.81
CA TYR A 745 -16.57 49.14 -40.00
C TYR A 745 -15.91 50.49 -40.24
N GLN A 746 -15.26 51.02 -39.20
CA GLN A 746 -14.41 52.19 -39.27
C GLN A 746 -13.11 51.91 -38.52
N CYS A 747 -11.95 52.05 -39.18
CA CYS A 747 -10.67 51.97 -38.49
C CYS A 747 -10.50 53.20 -37.57
N LYS A 748 -10.06 53.00 -36.33
CA LYS A 748 -9.83 54.11 -35.41
C LYS A 748 -8.57 54.91 -35.76
N ASP A 749 -7.62 54.30 -36.46
CA ASP A 749 -6.31 54.90 -36.73
C ASP A 749 -6.37 55.76 -38.01
N CYS A 750 -6.65 55.16 -39.16
CA CYS A 750 -6.75 55.86 -40.46
C CYS A 750 -8.14 56.46 -40.77
N LYS A 751 -9.15 56.27 -39.90
CA LYS A 751 -10.56 56.74 -40.04
C LYS A 751 -11.36 56.19 -41.22
N THR A 752 -10.75 55.42 -42.14
CA THR A 752 -11.39 54.77 -43.29
C THR A 752 -12.62 53.95 -42.88
N ASN A 753 -13.69 54.05 -43.67
CA ASN A 753 -14.94 53.30 -43.49
C ASN A 753 -15.12 52.27 -44.62
N TRP A 754 -15.60 51.06 -44.31
CA TRP A 754 -15.98 50.04 -45.29
C TRP A 754 -17.12 49.16 -44.75
N SER A 755 -17.57 48.19 -45.54
CA SER A 755 -18.57 47.19 -45.15
C SER A 755 -18.20 45.80 -45.64
N GLU A 756 -18.56 44.77 -44.87
CA GLU A 756 -18.62 43.37 -45.33
C GLU A 756 -19.67 43.18 -46.44
#